data_AF-A0AB39LGQ3-F1
#
_entry.id   AF-A0AB39LGQ3-F1
#
_cell.length_a   1.000
_cell.length_b   1.000
_cell.length_c   1.000
_cell.angle_alpha   90.00
_cell.angle_beta   90.00
_cell.angle_gamma   90.00
#
_symmetry.space_group_name_H-M   'P 1'
#
loop_
_entity.id
_entity.type
_entity.pdbx_description
1 polymer ?
#
loop_
_entity_poly.entity_id
_entity_poly.type
_entity_poly.pdbx_seq_one_letter_code
_entity_poly.pdbx_strand_id
1 'polypeptide(L)'
;MNPTRRTVLLAGAAAALVPSLPATAAPRAAAATRPYASYWYPDSLPSGGPGPGITWRSLKSWRAETDPDLAFNASSVPLAARFTPAPANATARAGQARIQSLVSFGPTASNPSQGSATADYYALTHWAYIDELVFWGGSSGEGLILAPNAPVVDAAHRHGVPVLGNVFLPPVAYGGQLRWTRDLVQKDAAGRHPLAERLVAVAEAHGFDGWFVNAETGGGDTALGADMLSFLRELKSRAAAKGQRVTWYDAMTVNGTVSWQGALNGQNEPFFRTSDDMFVDFRWSADSLVSSASRAEQLGRSRHELWAGVDVEAGGWNSTVRWDAIVPADRAHIASIGLYRPEWTRNHLPADRRGPADFHGADDRFWTGRSLDPTRPDGTDNWRAPAVSVADRSTVTSVPFASTFNTGHGLRWYEDGRVTSDAPWNHLGLQDRLPSRRWAVHTEGGRPAVTFDFEDAWRGGNSVLVAGALTAPAVVDLYATRLPLIADTVVELTHRTDSGPVRVELAVATAEPGTPGGTPPYTYVPVTSGGTWRTSTVRLTGLTGTIRAIGVRLTSADGKPVRWRLGAVAVRTAPRTPAAPSGLHVSAASGGDLRFAWNPAPGAVRHYTLHRLLTDGTRRFLGGTCQRAFFVAGQKPEQGERAARFELRAVGELYTSSAPVTLIHPW
;
A
#
# COMPACT_ATOMS: atom_id res chain seq x y z
N MET A 1 78.70 -56.10 32.23
CA MET A 1 79.95 -55.69 31.55
C MET A 1 79.63 -54.53 30.62
N ASN A 2 80.23 -53.36 30.85
CA ASN A 2 80.42 -52.30 29.85
C ASN A 2 81.46 -52.77 28.81
N PRO A 3 81.62 -52.21 27.57
CA PRO A 3 81.63 -50.75 27.28
C PRO A 3 81.07 -50.30 25.88
N THR A 4 80.36 -49.16 25.76
CA THR A 4 80.73 -47.78 25.30
C THR A 4 80.67 -47.43 23.79
N ARG A 5 79.71 -46.51 23.48
CA ARG A 5 79.81 -45.18 22.80
C ARG A 5 80.38 -44.96 21.37
N ARG A 6 79.51 -44.31 20.54
CA ARG A 6 79.71 -43.09 19.67
C ARG A 6 80.45 -43.25 18.33
N THR A 7 80.18 -42.56 17.20
CA THR A 7 79.27 -41.49 16.65
C THR A 7 79.46 -41.55 15.09
N VAL A 8 78.58 -41.14 14.15
CA VAL A 8 78.32 -39.76 13.65
C VAL A 8 77.34 -39.81 12.45
N LEU A 9 76.27 -38.99 12.58
CA LEU A 9 75.45 -38.23 11.62
C LEU A 9 75.06 -38.84 10.25
N LEU A 10 73.78 -39.19 10.06
CA LEU A 10 72.60 -38.34 9.72
C LEU A 10 72.45 -38.06 8.22
N ALA A 11 71.78 -38.99 7.55
CA ALA A 11 71.12 -38.79 6.27
C ALA A 11 69.67 -38.35 6.51
N GLY A 12 69.25 -37.23 5.93
CA GLY A 12 67.85 -36.89 5.73
C GLY A 12 67.47 -37.22 4.29
N ALA A 13 66.59 -38.20 4.07
CA ALA A 13 66.06 -38.50 2.76
C ALA A 13 64.63 -39.07 2.82
N ALA A 14 63.76 -38.38 2.08
CA ALA A 14 62.59 -38.85 1.33
C ALA A 14 61.47 -39.64 2.05
N ALA A 15 60.35 -38.96 2.30
CA ALA A 15 59.02 -39.56 2.34
C ALA A 15 58.11 -38.79 1.37
N ALA A 16 57.36 -39.55 0.57
CA ALA A 16 56.56 -39.09 -0.55
C ALA A 16 55.43 -38.11 -0.14
N LEU A 17 55.30 -37.02 -0.91
CA LEU A 17 54.22 -36.05 -0.81
C LEU A 17 52.95 -36.62 -1.46
N VAL A 18 51.92 -36.90 -0.66
CA VAL A 18 50.55 -37.10 -1.13
C VAL A 18 49.94 -35.71 -1.35
N PRO A 19 49.38 -35.38 -2.54
CA PRO A 19 48.73 -34.09 -2.74
C PRO A 19 47.47 -34.03 -1.88
N SER A 20 47.44 -33.08 -0.95
CA SER A 20 46.22 -32.70 -0.23
C SER A 20 45.18 -32.20 -1.24
N LEU A 21 44.06 -32.90 -1.36
CA LEU A 21 42.88 -32.38 -2.04
C LEU A 21 42.53 -31.01 -1.44
N PRO A 22 42.25 -29.97 -2.25
CA PRO A 22 41.81 -28.69 -1.72
C PRO A 22 40.53 -28.95 -0.92
N ALA A 23 40.53 -28.53 0.34
CA ALA A 23 39.32 -28.47 1.13
C ALA A 23 38.28 -27.72 0.31
N THR A 24 37.19 -28.40 -0.05
CA THR A 24 36.02 -27.75 -0.65
C THR A 24 35.61 -26.63 0.28
N ALA A 25 35.84 -25.38 -0.13
CA ALA A 25 35.38 -24.23 0.61
C ALA A 25 33.89 -24.43 0.86
N ALA A 26 33.48 -24.41 2.13
CA ALA A 26 32.07 -24.32 2.49
C ALA A 26 31.47 -23.16 1.67
N PRO A 27 30.27 -23.32 1.09
CA PRO A 27 29.66 -22.24 0.31
C PRO A 27 29.67 -20.98 1.17
N ARG A 28 30.37 -19.95 0.68
CA ARG A 28 30.44 -18.66 1.35
C ARG A 28 29.00 -18.21 1.57
N ALA A 29 28.58 -18.04 2.83
CA ALA A 29 27.24 -17.56 3.14
C ALA A 29 26.97 -16.31 2.30
N ALA A 30 25.84 -16.29 1.58
CA ALA A 30 25.44 -15.12 0.82
C ALA A 30 25.39 -13.92 1.77
N ALA A 31 26.04 -12.82 1.42
CA ALA A 31 25.98 -11.61 2.23
C ALA A 31 24.54 -11.09 2.24
N ALA A 32 23.97 -10.86 3.42
CA ALA A 32 22.66 -10.22 3.52
C ALA A 32 22.75 -8.79 3.02
N THR A 33 22.11 -8.49 1.89
CA THR A 33 21.86 -7.13 1.42
C THR A 33 20.42 -6.75 1.75
N ARG A 34 20.14 -5.47 2.00
CA ARG A 34 18.75 -5.02 2.13
C ARG A 34 18.02 -5.16 0.79
N PRO A 35 16.84 -5.79 0.72
CA PRO A 35 16.04 -5.84 -0.50
C PRO A 35 15.36 -4.48 -0.74
N TYR A 36 15.30 -4.07 -2.01
CA TYR A 36 14.66 -2.84 -2.46
C TYR A 36 13.63 -3.13 -3.56
N ALA A 37 12.70 -2.18 -3.77
CA ALA A 37 11.80 -2.17 -4.91
C ALA A 37 12.60 -2.33 -6.21
N SER A 38 12.08 -3.14 -7.13
CA SER A 38 12.82 -3.52 -8.33
C SER A 38 12.67 -2.47 -9.42
N TYR A 39 13.79 -2.10 -10.04
CA TYR A 39 13.84 -1.16 -11.15
C TYR A 39 14.84 -1.58 -12.22
N TRP A 40 14.60 -1.14 -13.44
CA TRP A 40 15.38 -1.54 -14.62
C TRP A 40 15.48 -0.44 -15.67
N TYR A 41 16.48 -0.56 -16.53
CA TYR A 41 16.46 0.01 -17.88
C TYR A 41 15.82 -1.01 -18.85
N PRO A 42 15.26 -0.58 -19.99
CA PRO A 42 14.70 -1.50 -20.98
C PRO A 42 15.74 -2.54 -21.44
N ASP A 43 16.90 -2.07 -21.93
CA ASP A 43 18.06 -2.92 -22.23
C ASP A 43 19.39 -2.18 -22.02
N SER A 44 19.68 -1.14 -22.82
CA SER A 44 20.95 -0.41 -22.74
C SER A 44 21.09 0.34 -21.42
N LEU A 45 22.25 0.23 -20.79
CA LEU A 45 22.56 0.93 -19.54
C LEU A 45 23.13 2.34 -19.81
N PRO A 46 23.06 3.28 -18.85
CA PRO A 46 23.79 4.54 -18.94
C PRO A 46 25.30 4.34 -19.08
N SER A 47 25.99 5.35 -19.60
CA SER A 47 27.46 5.36 -19.65
C SER A 47 28.06 5.58 -18.25
N GLY A 48 29.19 4.95 -17.97
CA GLY A 48 29.87 5.06 -16.67
C GLY A 48 29.45 3.96 -15.70
N GLY A 49 29.48 4.27 -14.39
CA GLY A 49 29.03 3.38 -13.32
C GLY A 49 27.87 3.97 -12.54
N PRO A 50 27.04 3.13 -11.90
CA PRO A 50 25.95 3.59 -11.06
C PRO A 50 26.49 4.38 -9.86
N GLY A 51 25.72 5.38 -9.41
CA GLY A 51 26.00 6.09 -8.16
C GLY A 51 25.85 5.19 -6.93
N PRO A 52 26.28 5.65 -5.74
CA PRO A 52 26.14 4.90 -4.50
C PRO A 52 24.69 4.48 -4.23
N GLY A 53 24.48 3.20 -3.89
CA GLY A 53 23.13 2.67 -3.62
C GLY A 53 22.27 2.39 -4.86
N ILE A 54 22.82 2.58 -6.07
CA ILE A 54 22.13 2.31 -7.33
C ILE A 54 22.70 1.03 -7.95
N THR A 55 21.83 0.22 -8.54
CA THR A 55 22.20 -0.97 -9.32
C THR A 55 21.50 -0.93 -10.66
N TRP A 56 22.26 -0.77 -11.74
CA TRP A 56 21.71 -0.81 -13.08
C TRP A 56 21.47 -2.26 -13.54
N ARG A 57 20.27 -2.53 -14.06
CA ARG A 57 19.85 -3.83 -14.56
C ARG A 57 19.04 -3.67 -15.85
N SER A 58 19.17 -4.62 -16.78
CA SER A 58 18.36 -4.69 -18.00
C SER A 58 17.12 -5.54 -17.76
N LEU A 59 15.93 -5.00 -18.07
CA LEU A 59 14.67 -5.75 -17.97
C LEU A 59 14.66 -6.95 -18.94
N LYS A 60 15.29 -6.82 -20.11
CA LYS A 60 15.41 -7.90 -21.10
C LYS A 60 16.05 -9.17 -20.49
N SER A 61 17.00 -8.97 -19.57
CA SER A 61 17.70 -10.05 -18.87
C SER A 61 16.97 -10.60 -17.64
N TRP A 62 15.98 -9.88 -17.10
CA TRP A 62 15.32 -10.26 -15.85
C TRP A 62 14.52 -11.56 -16.00
N ARG A 63 14.60 -12.40 -14.97
CA ARG A 63 13.87 -13.67 -14.81
C ARG A 63 13.48 -13.83 -13.34
N ALA A 64 12.24 -14.28 -13.10
CA ALA A 64 11.70 -14.44 -11.76
C ALA A 64 12.49 -15.48 -10.95
N GLU A 65 12.92 -16.56 -11.60
CA GLU A 65 13.59 -17.70 -10.98
C GLU A 65 14.98 -17.35 -10.40
N THR A 66 15.58 -16.27 -10.91
CA THR A 66 16.93 -15.84 -10.52
C THR A 66 16.94 -14.54 -9.74
N ASP A 67 15.78 -13.94 -9.46
CA ASP A 67 15.71 -12.69 -8.70
C ASP A 67 15.77 -12.97 -7.18
N PRO A 68 16.88 -12.62 -6.50
CA PRO A 68 17.06 -12.93 -5.08
C PRO A 68 16.17 -12.10 -4.16
N ASP A 69 15.56 -11.02 -4.67
CA ASP A 69 14.73 -10.10 -3.90
C ASP A 69 13.22 -10.32 -4.16
N LEU A 70 12.85 -11.19 -5.12
CA LEU A 70 11.45 -11.43 -5.48
C LEU A 70 10.59 -11.88 -4.30
N ALA A 71 11.11 -12.76 -3.43
CA ALA A 71 10.36 -13.22 -2.25
C ALA A 71 10.05 -12.11 -1.23
N PHE A 72 10.77 -10.98 -1.28
CA PHE A 72 10.54 -9.78 -0.47
C PHE A 72 9.65 -8.75 -1.20
N ASN A 73 9.63 -8.79 -2.54
CA ASN A 73 8.93 -7.83 -3.40
C ASN A 73 7.58 -8.32 -3.92
N ALA A 74 7.27 -9.62 -3.83
CA ALA A 74 6.02 -10.19 -4.33
C ALA A 74 4.85 -9.99 -3.34
N SER A 75 3.81 -9.30 -3.78
CA SER A 75 2.56 -9.18 -3.04
C SER A 75 1.96 -10.57 -2.78
N SER A 76 1.32 -10.71 -1.62
CA SER A 76 0.63 -11.95 -1.23
C SER A 76 -0.86 -11.74 -0.96
N VAL A 77 -1.35 -10.52 -1.11
CA VAL A 77 -2.76 -10.17 -0.90
C VAL A 77 -3.45 -10.07 -2.26
N PRO A 78 -4.51 -10.84 -2.53
CA PRO A 78 -5.27 -10.71 -3.77
C PRO A 78 -6.10 -9.43 -3.78
N LEU A 79 -6.32 -8.88 -4.98
CA LEU A 79 -7.18 -7.72 -5.20
C LEU A 79 -8.61 -8.00 -4.72
N ALA A 80 -9.06 -7.27 -3.70
CA ALA A 80 -10.38 -7.45 -3.09
C ALA A 80 -11.49 -6.87 -3.97
N ALA A 81 -12.63 -7.57 -4.02
CA ALA A 81 -13.84 -7.01 -4.60
C ALA A 81 -14.36 -5.83 -3.77
N ARG A 82 -14.95 -4.85 -4.44
CA ARG A 82 -15.50 -3.63 -3.83
C ARG A 82 -16.99 -3.51 -4.08
N PHE A 83 -17.68 -2.79 -3.20
CA PHE A 83 -19.02 -2.26 -3.45
C PHE A 83 -19.09 -0.78 -3.08
N THR A 84 -20.04 -0.07 -3.67
CA THR A 84 -20.36 1.33 -3.37
C THR A 84 -21.59 1.38 -2.46
N PRO A 85 -21.48 1.80 -1.19
CA PRO A 85 -22.64 2.11 -0.35
C PRO A 85 -23.37 3.38 -0.82
N ALA A 86 -24.55 3.66 -0.26
CA ALA A 86 -25.22 4.95 -0.39
C ALA A 86 -24.23 6.10 -0.16
N PRO A 87 -24.09 7.08 -1.08
CA PRO A 87 -23.02 8.07 -1.01
C PRO A 87 -22.99 8.85 0.32
N ALA A 88 -21.78 9.20 0.76
CA ALA A 88 -21.58 9.91 2.02
C ALA A 88 -22.27 11.29 2.06
N ASN A 89 -22.51 11.93 0.92
CA ASN A 89 -23.19 13.22 0.81
C ASN A 89 -23.91 13.33 -0.54
N ALA A 90 -24.72 14.38 -0.71
CA ALA A 90 -25.51 14.58 -1.93
C ALA A 90 -24.70 15.00 -3.17
N THR A 91 -23.45 15.46 -3.02
CA THR A 91 -22.62 15.89 -4.15
C THR A 91 -21.76 14.76 -4.71
N ALA A 92 -21.46 13.74 -3.91
CA ALA A 92 -20.69 12.57 -4.31
C ALA A 92 -21.50 11.65 -5.24
N ARG A 93 -20.91 11.28 -6.38
CA ARG A 93 -21.57 10.47 -7.41
C ARG A 93 -20.99 9.06 -7.50
N ALA A 94 -21.86 8.06 -7.57
CA ALA A 94 -21.50 6.68 -7.87
C ALA A 94 -21.53 6.43 -9.39
N GLY A 95 -20.64 5.57 -9.89
CA GLY A 95 -20.64 5.13 -11.30
C GLY A 95 -20.27 6.21 -12.33
N GLN A 96 -19.71 7.35 -11.91
CA GLN A 96 -19.24 8.41 -12.80
C GLN A 96 -17.70 8.51 -12.75
N ALA A 97 -17.15 9.73 -12.66
CA ALA A 97 -15.71 9.95 -12.53
C ALA A 97 -15.06 9.03 -11.48
N ARG A 98 -13.88 8.56 -11.83
CA ARG A 98 -12.99 7.77 -11.01
C ARG A 98 -11.80 8.63 -10.53
N ILE A 99 -10.97 8.10 -9.65
CA ILE A 99 -9.71 8.77 -9.25
C ILE A 99 -8.50 7.87 -9.47
N GLN A 100 -7.55 8.31 -10.30
CA GLN A 100 -6.22 7.72 -10.36
C GLN A 100 -5.26 8.56 -9.50
N SER A 101 -4.35 7.91 -8.78
CA SER A 101 -3.38 8.55 -7.91
C SER A 101 -1.95 8.13 -8.29
N LEU A 102 -1.13 9.08 -8.74
CA LEU A 102 0.29 8.86 -9.06
C LEU A 102 1.13 9.26 -7.84
N VAL A 103 1.68 8.28 -7.12
CA VAL A 103 2.28 8.49 -5.80
C VAL A 103 3.74 8.06 -5.78
N SER A 104 4.63 8.94 -5.34
CA SER A 104 6.01 8.57 -5.01
C SER A 104 6.12 8.14 -3.56
N PHE A 105 6.15 6.82 -3.31
CA PHE A 105 6.33 6.28 -1.95
C PHE A 105 7.78 6.34 -1.45
N GLY A 106 8.71 6.73 -2.31
CA GLY A 106 10.14 6.82 -2.07
C GLY A 106 10.91 7.04 -3.37
N PRO A 107 12.25 7.16 -3.30
CA PRO A 107 13.12 7.22 -4.49
C PRO A 107 12.97 5.98 -5.38
N THR A 108 13.50 5.99 -6.61
CA THR A 108 13.48 4.82 -7.49
C THR A 108 14.42 3.75 -6.95
N ALA A 109 15.67 4.14 -6.71
CA ALA A 109 16.67 3.32 -6.06
C ALA A 109 16.54 3.46 -4.54
N SER A 110 17.01 2.46 -3.80
CA SER A 110 17.01 2.46 -2.33
C SER A 110 15.62 2.57 -1.66
N ASN A 111 14.51 2.34 -2.38
CA ASN A 111 13.17 2.21 -1.81
C ASN A 111 13.00 0.84 -1.18
N PRO A 112 12.92 0.71 0.17
CA PRO A 112 12.92 -0.61 0.82
C PRO A 112 11.74 -1.48 0.39
N SER A 113 12.00 -2.76 0.12
CA SER A 113 10.94 -3.70 -0.29
C SER A 113 9.83 -3.84 0.75
N GLN A 114 10.15 -3.72 2.04
CA GLN A 114 9.27 -4.08 3.16
C GLN A 114 9.25 -3.00 4.24
N GLY A 115 9.21 -1.74 3.81
CA GLY A 115 9.18 -0.60 4.72
C GLY A 115 10.49 -0.36 5.47
N SER A 116 10.46 0.46 6.52
CA SER A 116 11.67 0.91 7.22
C SER A 116 11.43 1.33 8.67
N ALA A 117 12.52 1.54 9.42
CA ALA A 117 12.52 1.91 10.83
C ALA A 117 12.28 3.43 11.04
N THR A 118 11.20 3.95 10.45
CA THR A 118 10.72 5.33 10.65
C THR A 118 9.20 5.36 10.57
N ALA A 119 8.56 6.26 11.32
CA ALA A 119 7.12 6.51 11.23
C ALA A 119 6.79 7.67 10.28
N ASP A 120 7.82 8.37 9.79
CA ASP A 120 7.67 9.43 8.80
C ASP A 120 7.54 8.82 7.39
N TYR A 121 6.32 8.41 7.04
CA TYR A 121 6.02 7.72 5.80
C TYR A 121 4.64 8.14 5.24
N TYR A 122 4.48 8.13 3.91
CA TYR A 122 3.19 8.36 3.27
C TYR A 122 2.30 7.12 3.41
N ALA A 123 1.78 6.91 4.62
CA ALA A 123 0.89 5.81 4.91
C ALA A 123 -0.53 6.13 4.45
N LEU A 124 -0.75 6.21 3.14
CA LEU A 124 -2.05 6.50 2.51
C LEU A 124 -3.17 5.63 3.10
N THR A 125 -4.31 6.26 3.41
CA THR A 125 -5.45 5.60 4.06
C THR A 125 -6.79 5.83 3.36
N HIS A 126 -6.86 6.72 2.37
CA HIS A 126 -8.09 7.11 1.66
C HIS A 126 -8.39 6.25 0.41
N TRP A 127 -8.09 4.95 0.50
CA TRP A 127 -8.27 3.98 -0.59
C TRP A 127 -9.71 3.88 -1.11
N ALA A 128 -10.69 4.21 -0.27
CA ALA A 128 -12.11 4.17 -0.62
C ALA A 128 -12.47 5.04 -1.83
N TYR A 129 -11.70 6.10 -2.08
CA TYR A 129 -11.93 7.03 -3.20
C TYR A 129 -11.08 6.73 -4.43
N ILE A 130 -10.01 5.94 -4.29
CA ILE A 130 -9.03 5.68 -5.35
C ILE A 130 -9.51 4.51 -6.21
N ASP A 131 -9.54 4.70 -7.52
CA ASP A 131 -9.87 3.67 -8.50
C ASP A 131 -8.64 2.94 -9.03
N GLU A 132 -7.51 3.63 -9.16
CA GLU A 132 -6.23 3.08 -9.64
C GLU A 132 -5.06 3.83 -9.01
N LEU A 133 -4.06 3.09 -8.52
CA LEU A 133 -2.82 3.65 -7.99
C LEU A 133 -1.70 3.45 -9.00
N VAL A 134 -0.91 4.48 -9.28
CA VAL A 134 0.34 4.36 -10.02
C VAL A 134 1.48 4.56 -9.03
N PHE A 135 2.36 3.55 -8.92
CA PHE A 135 3.56 3.63 -8.11
C PHE A 135 4.62 4.46 -8.85
N TRP A 136 4.60 5.76 -8.59
CA TRP A 136 5.36 6.74 -9.34
C TRP A 136 6.84 6.74 -8.96
N GLY A 137 7.69 6.78 -9.98
CA GLY A 137 9.13 6.86 -9.86
C GLY A 137 9.79 6.55 -11.20
N GLY A 138 11.10 6.33 -11.18
CA GLY A 138 11.91 6.23 -12.38
C GLY A 138 12.68 7.52 -12.64
N SER A 139 13.95 7.39 -13.00
CA SER A 139 14.82 8.49 -13.36
C SER A 139 15.94 8.01 -14.29
N SER A 140 16.49 8.92 -15.09
CA SER A 140 17.56 8.60 -16.04
C SER A 140 18.84 8.07 -15.35
N GLY A 141 19.08 8.41 -14.09
CA GLY A 141 20.24 7.98 -13.31
C GLY A 141 20.07 6.69 -12.52
N GLU A 142 18.82 6.31 -12.19
CA GLU A 142 18.53 5.12 -11.38
C GLU A 142 18.02 3.96 -12.24
N GLY A 143 16.94 4.18 -12.98
CA GLY A 143 16.21 3.19 -13.77
C GLY A 143 14.87 3.75 -14.25
N LEU A 144 14.37 3.23 -15.37
CA LEU A 144 13.22 3.79 -16.09
C LEU A 144 11.92 3.00 -15.87
N ILE A 145 12.04 1.75 -15.47
CA ILE A 145 10.94 0.83 -15.27
C ILE A 145 10.95 0.46 -13.80
N LEU A 146 9.89 0.78 -13.05
CA LEU A 146 9.81 0.59 -11.60
C LEU A 146 8.60 -0.28 -11.25
N ALA A 147 8.85 -1.42 -10.63
CA ALA A 147 7.81 -2.23 -10.02
C ALA A 147 7.45 -1.70 -8.62
N PRO A 148 6.17 -1.72 -8.22
CA PRO A 148 5.77 -1.34 -6.87
C PRO A 148 6.37 -2.27 -5.82
N ASN A 149 6.60 -1.75 -4.61
CA ASN A 149 6.94 -2.61 -3.48
C ASN A 149 5.70 -3.38 -2.99
N ALA A 150 5.93 -4.61 -2.52
CA ALA A 150 4.87 -5.50 -2.04
C ALA A 150 3.93 -4.88 -0.99
N PRO A 151 4.41 -4.14 0.04
CA PRO A 151 3.57 -3.54 1.06
C PRO A 151 2.51 -2.57 0.52
N VAL A 152 2.84 -1.79 -0.52
CA VAL A 152 1.87 -0.88 -1.15
C VAL A 152 0.82 -1.67 -1.91
N VAL A 153 1.23 -2.67 -2.69
CA VAL A 153 0.30 -3.56 -3.42
C VAL A 153 -0.62 -4.29 -2.44
N ASP A 154 -0.07 -4.84 -1.35
CA ASP A 154 -0.83 -5.54 -0.33
C ASP A 154 -1.91 -4.66 0.31
N ALA A 155 -1.57 -3.39 0.63
CA ALA A 155 -2.51 -2.42 1.19
C ALA A 155 -3.60 -2.04 0.19
N ALA A 156 -3.21 -1.70 -1.05
CA ALA A 156 -4.13 -1.34 -2.12
C ALA A 156 -5.09 -2.49 -2.45
N HIS A 157 -4.57 -3.71 -2.61
CA HIS A 157 -5.35 -4.92 -2.88
C HIS A 157 -6.34 -5.25 -1.76
N ARG A 158 -5.94 -5.10 -0.48
CA ARG A 158 -6.86 -5.25 0.66
C ARG A 158 -8.06 -4.31 0.59
N HIS A 159 -7.87 -3.14 -0.01
CA HIS A 159 -8.88 -2.13 -0.27
C HIS A 159 -9.47 -2.17 -1.69
N GLY A 160 -9.10 -3.16 -2.50
CA GLY A 160 -9.63 -3.38 -3.85
C GLY A 160 -9.18 -2.36 -4.89
N VAL A 161 -8.02 -1.72 -4.68
CA VAL A 161 -7.41 -0.76 -5.59
C VAL A 161 -6.31 -1.46 -6.40
N PRO A 162 -6.40 -1.53 -7.74
CA PRO A 162 -5.31 -2.02 -8.57
C PRO A 162 -4.12 -1.04 -8.54
N VAL A 163 -2.90 -1.60 -8.62
CA VAL A 163 -1.63 -0.88 -8.61
C VAL A 163 -0.87 -1.12 -9.92
N LEU A 164 -0.53 -0.03 -10.60
CA LEU A 164 0.34 -0.06 -11.77
C LEU A 164 1.78 0.28 -11.36
N GLY A 165 2.74 -0.46 -11.92
CA GLY A 165 4.13 -0.02 -11.99
C GLY A 165 4.29 1.13 -12.98
N ASN A 166 5.49 1.72 -13.04
CA ASN A 166 5.76 2.85 -13.91
C ASN A 166 6.82 2.52 -14.98
N VAL A 167 6.53 2.83 -16.23
CA VAL A 167 7.50 2.90 -17.32
C VAL A 167 7.66 4.38 -17.69
N PHE A 168 8.75 4.99 -17.25
CA PHE A 168 9.03 6.40 -17.47
C PHE A 168 10.24 6.60 -18.38
N LEU A 169 10.00 7.11 -19.58
CA LEU A 169 11.02 7.56 -20.51
C LEU A 169 11.19 9.08 -20.34
N PRO A 170 12.22 9.56 -19.62
CA PRO A 170 12.27 10.94 -19.16
C PRO A 170 12.42 11.96 -20.30
N PRO A 171 12.07 13.24 -20.08
CA PRO A 171 12.46 14.31 -20.99
C PRO A 171 13.98 14.38 -21.19
N VAL A 172 14.42 14.84 -22.36
CA VAL A 172 15.85 15.03 -22.67
C VAL A 172 16.52 15.98 -21.66
N ALA A 173 15.80 17.01 -21.20
CA ALA A 173 16.26 17.96 -20.19
C ALA A 173 16.60 17.29 -18.83
N TYR A 174 16.03 16.11 -18.55
CA TYR A 174 16.29 15.33 -17.35
C TYR A 174 17.09 14.06 -17.64
N GLY A 175 17.89 14.07 -18.72
CA GLY A 175 18.78 12.98 -19.09
C GLY A 175 18.11 11.84 -19.86
N GLY A 176 16.89 12.04 -20.35
CA GLY A 176 16.22 11.10 -21.24
C GLY A 176 17.00 10.85 -22.54
N GLN A 177 17.09 9.59 -22.96
CA GLN A 177 17.83 9.19 -24.16
C GLN A 177 16.95 8.36 -25.08
N LEU A 178 16.83 8.79 -26.33
CA LEU A 178 15.94 8.16 -27.32
C LEU A 178 16.27 6.68 -27.57
N ARG A 179 17.52 6.27 -27.30
CA ARG A 179 17.93 4.86 -27.36
C ARG A 179 17.11 3.97 -26.43
N TRP A 180 16.71 4.46 -25.25
CA TRP A 180 15.91 3.67 -24.31
C TRP A 180 14.47 3.49 -24.80
N THR A 181 13.92 4.50 -25.47
CA THR A 181 12.64 4.37 -26.19
C THR A 181 12.74 3.30 -27.28
N ARG A 182 13.83 3.30 -28.06
CA ARG A 182 14.08 2.29 -29.11
C ARG A 182 14.28 0.89 -28.54
N ASP A 183 15.00 0.76 -27.43
CA ASP A 183 15.17 -0.51 -26.73
C ASP A 183 13.83 -1.07 -26.25
N LEU A 184 12.97 -0.20 -25.67
CA LEU A 184 11.65 -0.58 -25.17
C LEU A 184 10.77 -1.21 -26.26
N VAL A 185 10.76 -0.60 -27.44
CA VAL A 185 9.90 -1.00 -28.58
C VAL A 185 10.61 -1.92 -29.58
N GLN A 186 11.78 -2.44 -29.22
CA GLN A 186 12.56 -3.31 -30.09
C GLN A 186 11.76 -4.57 -30.44
N LYS A 187 11.70 -4.89 -31.73
CA LYS A 187 11.09 -6.13 -32.24
C LYS A 187 12.12 -7.25 -32.36
N ASP A 188 11.69 -8.49 -32.11
CA ASP A 188 12.46 -9.68 -32.46
C ASP A 188 12.33 -10.02 -33.96
N ALA A 189 13.01 -11.07 -34.41
CA ALA A 189 12.96 -11.52 -35.81
C ALA A 189 11.56 -11.97 -36.26
N ALA A 190 10.64 -12.24 -35.34
CA ALA A 190 9.25 -12.57 -35.62
C ALA A 190 8.31 -11.34 -35.55
N GLY A 191 8.87 -10.14 -35.34
CA GLY A 191 8.11 -8.89 -35.26
C GLY A 191 7.41 -8.65 -33.92
N ARG A 192 7.69 -9.47 -32.89
CA ARG A 192 7.11 -9.34 -31.54
C ARG A 192 7.93 -8.40 -30.68
N HIS A 193 7.33 -7.81 -29.66
CA HIS A 193 7.96 -6.93 -28.67
C HIS A 193 8.36 -7.70 -27.40
N PRO A 194 9.63 -8.14 -27.23
CA PRO A 194 10.01 -8.99 -26.11
C PRO A 194 9.85 -8.30 -24.75
N LEU A 195 9.98 -6.98 -24.69
CA LEU A 195 9.82 -6.24 -23.44
C LEU A 195 8.35 -6.08 -23.04
N ALA A 196 7.39 -6.16 -23.97
CA ALA A 196 5.97 -6.24 -23.61
C ALA A 196 5.68 -7.53 -22.83
N GLU A 197 6.26 -8.66 -23.27
CA GLU A 197 6.19 -9.92 -22.53
C GLU A 197 6.88 -9.85 -21.16
N ARG A 198 8.06 -9.21 -21.07
CA ARG A 198 8.80 -9.07 -19.81
C ARG A 198 8.03 -8.23 -18.78
N LEU A 199 7.42 -7.13 -19.20
CA LEU A 199 6.60 -6.28 -18.32
C LEU A 199 5.42 -7.08 -17.73
N VAL A 200 4.72 -7.88 -18.53
CA VAL A 200 3.62 -8.73 -18.07
C VAL A 200 4.11 -9.81 -17.09
N ALA A 201 5.27 -10.42 -17.37
CA ALA A 201 5.88 -11.41 -16.49
C ALA A 201 6.32 -10.83 -15.14
N VAL A 202 6.84 -9.59 -15.11
CA VAL A 202 7.17 -8.89 -13.86
C VAL A 202 5.92 -8.64 -13.03
N ALA A 203 4.86 -8.09 -13.65
CA ALA A 203 3.60 -7.83 -12.96
C ALA A 203 2.98 -9.11 -12.38
N GLU A 204 3.03 -10.22 -13.13
CA GLU A 204 2.56 -11.53 -12.67
C GLU A 204 3.39 -12.07 -11.49
N ALA A 205 4.73 -12.01 -11.58
CA ALA A 205 5.62 -12.55 -10.54
C ALA A 205 5.59 -11.72 -9.24
N HIS A 206 5.47 -10.39 -9.36
CA HIS A 206 5.37 -9.49 -8.21
C HIS A 206 3.94 -9.35 -7.68
N GLY A 207 2.93 -9.73 -8.47
CA GLY A 207 1.52 -9.70 -8.07
C GLY A 207 0.88 -8.32 -8.08
N PHE A 208 1.22 -7.45 -9.05
CA PHE A 208 0.56 -6.15 -9.28
C PHE A 208 -0.12 -6.11 -10.66
N ASP A 209 -0.90 -5.06 -10.91
CA ASP A 209 -1.98 -5.11 -11.91
C ASP A 209 -1.63 -4.53 -13.28
N GLY A 210 -0.36 -4.19 -13.55
CA GLY A 210 0.08 -3.73 -14.87
C GLY A 210 0.87 -2.43 -14.85
N TRP A 211 0.78 -1.61 -15.90
CA TRP A 211 1.78 -0.56 -16.16
C TRP A 211 1.19 0.78 -16.61
N PHE A 212 1.67 1.85 -16.00
CA PHE A 212 1.56 3.21 -16.50
C PHE A 212 2.74 3.48 -17.44
N VAL A 213 2.46 3.91 -18.67
CA VAL A 213 3.47 4.17 -19.70
C VAL A 213 3.54 5.67 -19.96
N ASN A 214 4.65 6.27 -19.57
CA ASN A 214 4.96 7.67 -19.75
C ASN A 214 6.16 7.87 -20.69
N ALA A 215 5.88 8.29 -21.92
CA ALA A 215 6.88 8.48 -22.96
C ALA A 215 7.16 9.97 -23.24
N GLU A 216 8.12 10.57 -22.55
CA GLU A 216 8.45 12.00 -22.66
C GLU A 216 9.80 12.30 -23.33
N THR A 217 10.51 11.27 -23.77
CA THR A 217 11.79 11.47 -24.46
C THR A 217 11.58 11.99 -25.88
N GLY A 218 11.88 13.28 -26.11
CA GLY A 218 11.82 13.92 -27.43
C GLY A 218 12.87 13.42 -28.43
N GLY A 219 12.68 13.81 -29.70
CA GLY A 219 13.58 13.46 -30.81
C GLY A 219 13.17 12.23 -31.62
N GLY A 220 12.00 11.65 -31.36
CA GLY A 220 11.43 10.56 -32.14
C GLY A 220 10.89 10.98 -33.50
N ASP A 221 10.65 9.99 -34.35
CA ASP A 221 10.10 10.12 -35.70
C ASP A 221 8.84 9.24 -35.87
N THR A 222 8.20 9.33 -37.04
CA THR A 222 6.98 8.57 -37.31
C THR A 222 7.17 7.05 -37.23
N ALA A 223 8.38 6.55 -37.54
CA ALA A 223 8.68 5.13 -37.41
C ALA A 223 8.67 4.71 -35.93
N LEU A 224 9.32 5.49 -35.06
CA LEU A 224 9.29 5.26 -33.62
C LEU A 224 7.88 5.40 -33.04
N GLY A 225 7.07 6.34 -33.56
CA GLY A 225 5.64 6.46 -33.26
C GLY A 225 4.86 5.19 -33.57
N ALA A 226 5.06 4.62 -34.76
CA ALA A 226 4.43 3.36 -35.16
C ALA A 226 4.92 2.17 -34.31
N ASP A 227 6.21 2.13 -33.95
CA ASP A 227 6.77 1.09 -33.10
C ASP A 227 6.23 1.16 -31.66
N MET A 228 6.13 2.36 -31.08
CA MET A 228 5.50 2.55 -29.76
C MET A 228 4.03 2.12 -29.77
N LEU A 229 3.27 2.48 -30.81
CA LEU A 229 1.88 2.05 -30.92
C LEU A 229 1.76 0.53 -31.06
N SER A 230 2.66 -0.10 -31.82
CA SER A 230 2.72 -1.56 -31.94
C SER A 230 3.10 -2.23 -30.62
N PHE A 231 4.05 -1.66 -29.88
CA PHE A 231 4.47 -2.13 -28.56
C PHE A 231 3.32 -2.07 -27.56
N LEU A 232 2.64 -0.93 -27.48
CA LEU A 232 1.51 -0.73 -26.57
C LEU A 232 0.37 -1.72 -26.89
N ARG A 233 0.16 -2.03 -28.17
CA ARG A 233 -0.85 -3.02 -28.60
C ARG A 233 -0.53 -4.42 -28.10
N GLU A 234 0.72 -4.83 -28.24
CA GLU A 234 1.17 -6.12 -27.73
C GLU A 234 1.12 -6.17 -26.20
N LEU A 235 1.57 -5.10 -25.52
CA LEU A 235 1.51 -4.98 -24.07
C LEU A 235 0.07 -5.10 -23.56
N LYS A 236 -0.87 -4.31 -24.10
CA LYS A 236 -2.30 -4.37 -23.71
C LYS A 236 -2.88 -5.76 -23.94
N SER A 237 -2.63 -6.37 -25.10
CA SER A 237 -3.15 -7.70 -25.42
C SER A 237 -2.66 -8.77 -24.44
N ARG A 238 -1.36 -8.73 -24.08
CA ARG A 238 -0.75 -9.69 -23.16
C ARG A 238 -1.17 -9.42 -21.71
N ALA A 239 -1.24 -8.15 -21.32
CA ALA A 239 -1.70 -7.72 -20.00
C ALA A 239 -3.14 -8.18 -19.75
N ALA A 240 -4.05 -7.93 -20.70
CA ALA A 240 -5.44 -8.35 -20.60
C ALA A 240 -5.61 -9.87 -20.43
N ALA A 241 -4.77 -10.67 -21.11
CA ALA A 241 -4.78 -12.14 -20.96
C ALA A 241 -4.39 -12.63 -19.55
N LYS A 242 -3.79 -11.74 -18.74
CA LYS A 242 -3.42 -11.99 -17.33
C LYS A 242 -4.26 -11.19 -16.34
N GLY A 243 -5.30 -10.49 -16.80
CA GLY A 243 -6.09 -9.58 -15.96
C GLY A 243 -5.37 -8.29 -15.55
N GLN A 244 -4.27 -7.96 -16.20
CA GLN A 244 -3.49 -6.74 -16.00
C GLN A 244 -4.00 -5.61 -16.92
N ARG A 245 -3.58 -4.37 -16.64
CA ARG A 245 -4.01 -3.14 -17.29
C ARG A 245 -2.84 -2.29 -17.75
N VAL A 246 -3.11 -1.40 -18.71
CA VAL A 246 -2.14 -0.45 -19.26
C VAL A 246 -2.76 0.95 -19.33
N THR A 247 -2.14 1.91 -18.66
CA THR A 247 -2.54 3.33 -18.75
C THR A 247 -1.48 4.12 -19.52
N TRP A 248 -1.92 4.92 -20.50
CA TRP A 248 -1.04 5.75 -21.35
C TRP A 248 -1.04 7.21 -20.90
N TYR A 249 0.12 7.86 -20.85
CA TYR A 249 0.21 9.30 -20.60
C TYR A 249 0.24 10.11 -21.90
N ASP A 250 -0.57 11.17 -21.97
CA ASP A 250 -0.64 12.12 -23.09
C ASP A 250 0.67 12.92 -23.26
N ALA A 251 1.68 12.32 -23.89
CA ALA A 251 2.96 12.96 -24.20
C ALA A 251 3.44 12.68 -25.64
N MET A 252 3.89 11.46 -25.94
CA MET A 252 4.31 11.07 -27.28
C MET A 252 3.10 10.97 -28.23
N THR A 253 3.19 11.60 -29.39
CA THR A 253 2.15 11.56 -30.42
C THR A 253 2.38 10.39 -31.37
N VAL A 254 1.38 10.09 -32.20
CA VAL A 254 1.45 9.05 -33.26
C VAL A 254 2.57 9.32 -34.26
N ASN A 255 3.04 10.56 -34.37
CA ASN A 255 4.16 10.95 -35.20
C ASN A 255 5.53 10.76 -34.52
N GLY A 256 5.55 10.24 -33.29
CA GLY A 256 6.74 10.00 -32.49
C GLY A 256 7.36 11.22 -31.83
N THR A 257 6.78 12.41 -32.04
CA THR A 257 7.18 13.64 -31.36
C THR A 257 6.51 13.73 -29.99
N VAL A 258 7.18 14.31 -29.01
CA VAL A 258 6.59 14.61 -27.69
C VAL A 258 5.87 15.96 -27.79
N SER A 259 4.55 15.90 -27.68
CA SER A 259 3.66 17.06 -27.68
C SER A 259 2.41 16.67 -26.90
N TRP A 260 2.35 17.10 -25.65
CA TRP A 260 1.19 16.85 -24.82
C TRP A 260 0.02 17.72 -25.28
N GLN A 261 -1.13 17.10 -25.46
CA GLN A 261 -2.29 17.74 -26.08
C GLN A 261 -3.20 18.42 -25.05
N GLY A 262 -3.17 17.99 -23.79
CA GLY A 262 -4.19 18.36 -22.80
C GLY A 262 -5.58 17.91 -23.23
N ALA A 263 -5.67 16.91 -24.13
CA ALA A 263 -6.90 16.46 -24.76
C ALA A 263 -6.73 15.08 -25.41
N LEU A 264 -7.81 14.32 -25.55
CA LEU A 264 -7.89 13.20 -26.50
C LEU A 264 -8.20 13.75 -27.90
N ASN A 265 -7.28 13.58 -28.84
CA ASN A 265 -7.46 14.02 -30.24
C ASN A 265 -6.72 13.10 -31.23
N GLY A 266 -6.69 13.47 -32.52
CA GLY A 266 -6.06 12.65 -33.56
C GLY A 266 -4.56 12.35 -33.35
N GLN A 267 -3.86 13.12 -32.53
CA GLN A 267 -2.43 12.92 -32.25
C GLN A 267 -2.15 11.81 -31.24
N ASN A 268 -3.11 11.46 -30.38
CA ASN A 268 -2.93 10.47 -29.31
C ASN A 268 -4.06 9.42 -29.24
N GLU A 269 -5.15 9.57 -29.99
CA GLU A 269 -6.26 8.61 -30.02
C GLU A 269 -5.85 7.17 -30.31
N PRO A 270 -4.94 6.87 -31.25
CA PRO A 270 -4.51 5.50 -31.47
C PRO A 270 -3.90 4.87 -30.21
N PHE A 271 -3.18 5.64 -29.37
CA PHE A 271 -2.69 5.17 -28.08
C PHE A 271 -3.84 4.94 -27.10
N PHE A 272 -4.81 5.86 -27.02
CA PHE A 272 -6.01 5.64 -26.20
C PHE A 272 -6.68 4.32 -26.58
N ARG A 273 -7.04 4.10 -27.85
CA ARG A 273 -7.64 2.82 -28.32
C ARG A 273 -6.83 1.58 -27.90
N THR A 274 -5.52 1.75 -27.78
CA THR A 274 -4.53 0.72 -27.52
C THR A 274 -4.10 0.65 -26.04
N SER A 275 -4.74 1.41 -25.15
CA SER A 275 -4.58 1.35 -23.69
C SER A 275 -5.94 1.11 -23.00
N ASP A 276 -5.93 0.70 -21.73
CA ASP A 276 -7.15 0.57 -20.92
C ASP A 276 -7.66 1.94 -20.47
N ASP A 277 -6.76 2.88 -20.21
CA ASP A 277 -7.10 4.24 -19.82
C ASP A 277 -6.03 5.22 -20.35
N MET A 278 -6.31 6.53 -20.33
CA MET A 278 -5.35 7.58 -20.68
C MET A 278 -5.32 8.68 -19.63
N PHE A 279 -4.13 9.03 -19.17
CA PHE A 279 -3.90 10.24 -18.38
C PHE A 279 -3.69 11.42 -19.31
N VAL A 280 -4.60 12.38 -19.25
CA VAL A 280 -4.59 13.61 -20.03
C VAL A 280 -3.71 14.63 -19.32
N ASP A 281 -2.74 15.21 -20.04
CA ASP A 281 -1.79 16.19 -19.50
C ASP A 281 -2.50 17.40 -18.88
N PHE A 282 -1.81 18.05 -17.93
CA PHE A 282 -2.31 19.16 -17.11
C PHE A 282 -2.81 20.39 -17.90
N ARG A 283 -2.44 20.56 -19.18
CA ARG A 283 -2.80 21.71 -20.03
C ARG A 283 -4.21 21.68 -20.60
N TRP A 284 -5.10 20.86 -20.04
CA TRP A 284 -6.48 20.81 -20.48
C TRP A 284 -7.25 22.12 -20.21
N SER A 285 -8.24 22.40 -21.06
CA SER A 285 -9.31 23.37 -20.88
C SER A 285 -10.68 22.71 -20.73
N ALA A 286 -11.68 23.46 -20.27
CA ALA A 286 -13.06 22.95 -20.19
C ALA A 286 -13.54 22.43 -21.56
N ASP A 287 -13.32 23.19 -22.63
CA ASP A 287 -13.70 22.80 -23.98
C ASP A 287 -12.93 21.57 -24.46
N SER A 288 -11.63 21.47 -24.13
CA SER A 288 -10.82 20.32 -24.50
C SER A 288 -11.26 19.04 -23.78
N LEU A 289 -11.71 19.11 -22.53
CA LEU A 289 -12.22 17.95 -21.80
C LEU A 289 -13.59 17.52 -22.33
N VAL A 290 -14.45 18.47 -22.69
CA VAL A 290 -15.74 18.18 -23.34
C VAL A 290 -15.49 17.50 -24.69
N SER A 291 -14.61 18.03 -25.53
CA SER A 291 -14.29 17.42 -26.83
C SER A 291 -13.63 16.04 -26.67
N SER A 292 -12.77 15.87 -25.66
CA SER A 292 -12.16 14.58 -25.30
C SER A 292 -13.22 13.54 -24.88
N ALA A 293 -14.17 13.94 -24.03
CA ALA A 293 -15.28 13.10 -23.60
C ALA A 293 -16.15 12.67 -24.79
N SER A 294 -16.56 13.62 -25.63
CA SER A 294 -17.32 13.32 -26.86
C SER A 294 -16.54 12.41 -27.80
N ARG A 295 -15.22 12.62 -27.92
CA ARG A 295 -14.36 11.77 -28.74
C ARG A 295 -14.33 10.35 -28.19
N ALA A 296 -14.09 10.15 -26.90
CA ALA A 296 -14.10 8.83 -26.27
C ALA A 296 -15.42 8.09 -26.52
N GLU A 297 -16.55 8.77 -26.41
CA GLU A 297 -17.88 8.21 -26.67
C GLU A 297 -18.09 7.83 -28.14
N GLN A 298 -17.59 8.63 -29.09
CA GLN A 298 -17.57 8.26 -30.51
C GLN A 298 -16.73 6.99 -30.79
N LEU A 299 -15.78 6.67 -29.90
CA LEU A 299 -15.00 5.44 -29.98
C LEU A 299 -15.69 4.24 -29.30
N GLY A 300 -16.89 4.44 -28.74
CA GLY A 300 -17.58 3.43 -27.94
C GLY A 300 -16.93 3.20 -26.57
N ARG A 301 -16.17 4.17 -26.06
CA ARG A 301 -15.46 4.10 -24.79
C ARG A 301 -16.01 5.09 -23.77
N SER A 302 -15.86 4.79 -22.49
CA SER A 302 -16.33 5.68 -21.44
C SER A 302 -15.47 6.95 -21.37
N ARG A 303 -16.11 8.12 -21.27
CA ARG A 303 -15.43 9.38 -20.94
C ARG A 303 -14.64 9.32 -19.62
N HIS A 304 -15.00 8.40 -18.72
CA HIS A 304 -14.34 8.20 -17.44
C HIS A 304 -13.08 7.32 -17.55
N GLU A 305 -12.70 6.85 -18.75
CA GLU A 305 -11.41 6.24 -19.07
C GLU A 305 -10.31 7.28 -19.40
N LEU A 306 -10.66 8.57 -19.27
CA LEU A 306 -9.74 9.71 -19.34
C LEU A 306 -9.51 10.26 -17.94
N TRP A 307 -8.27 10.27 -17.48
CA TRP A 307 -7.85 10.91 -16.22
C TRP A 307 -7.38 12.32 -16.51
N ALA A 308 -8.21 13.34 -16.24
CA ALA A 308 -7.79 14.74 -16.35
C ALA A 308 -6.73 15.03 -15.28
N GLY A 309 -5.50 15.32 -15.71
CA GLY A 309 -4.37 15.54 -14.81
C GLY A 309 -4.54 16.75 -13.92
N VAL A 310 -4.33 16.57 -12.62
CA VAL A 310 -4.31 17.63 -11.62
C VAL A 310 -2.97 17.56 -10.89
N ASP A 311 -2.13 18.57 -11.12
CA ASP A 311 -0.84 18.69 -10.43
C ASP A 311 -1.05 19.24 -9.01
N VAL A 312 -0.74 18.39 -8.04
CA VAL A 312 -0.79 18.74 -6.62
C VAL A 312 0.60 18.71 -5.96
N GLU A 313 1.67 18.48 -6.73
CA GLU A 313 3.03 18.25 -6.20
C GLU A 313 3.55 19.45 -5.39
N ALA A 314 3.30 20.67 -5.85
CA ALA A 314 3.76 21.89 -5.18
C ALA A 314 2.68 22.51 -4.28
N GLY A 315 1.42 22.48 -4.74
CA GLY A 315 0.33 23.27 -4.16
C GLY A 315 -0.67 22.49 -3.31
N GLY A 316 -0.81 21.18 -3.52
CA GLY A 316 -1.81 20.39 -2.80
C GLY A 316 -3.22 20.97 -2.89
N TRP A 317 -3.89 21.09 -1.73
CA TRP A 317 -5.20 21.75 -1.64
C TRP A 317 -5.17 23.25 -1.93
N ASN A 318 -3.99 23.88 -2.05
CA ASN A 318 -3.87 25.28 -2.48
C ASN A 318 -3.77 25.42 -4.02
N SER A 319 -3.71 24.31 -4.76
CA SER A 319 -3.72 24.35 -6.24
C SER A 319 -5.04 24.93 -6.76
N THR A 320 -4.96 25.82 -7.75
CA THR A 320 -6.15 26.36 -8.42
C THR A 320 -6.60 25.41 -9.53
N VAL A 321 -7.72 24.73 -9.33
CA VAL A 321 -8.26 23.73 -10.27
C VAL A 321 -9.66 24.15 -10.70
N ARG A 322 -9.91 24.14 -12.02
CA ARG A 322 -11.27 24.35 -12.57
C ARG A 322 -12.10 23.08 -12.43
N TRP A 323 -12.55 22.78 -11.21
CA TRP A 323 -13.23 21.52 -10.90
C TRP A 323 -14.46 21.24 -11.76
N ASP A 324 -15.26 22.25 -12.11
CA ASP A 324 -16.45 22.07 -12.94
C ASP A 324 -16.14 21.73 -14.41
N ALA A 325 -14.87 21.81 -14.83
CA ALA A 325 -14.43 21.27 -16.11
C ALA A 325 -14.29 19.74 -16.10
N ILE A 326 -14.06 19.14 -14.93
CA ILE A 326 -13.85 17.69 -14.75
C ILE A 326 -15.11 17.05 -14.15
N VAL A 327 -15.55 17.55 -13.00
CA VAL A 327 -16.59 16.99 -12.13
C VAL A 327 -17.61 18.06 -11.73
N PRO A 328 -18.38 18.63 -12.68
CA PRO A 328 -19.40 19.63 -12.39
C PRO A 328 -20.44 19.13 -11.39
N ALA A 329 -20.86 20.00 -10.46
CA ALA A 329 -21.76 19.62 -9.37
C ALA A 329 -23.21 19.38 -9.84
N ASP A 330 -23.64 20.05 -10.91
CA ASP A 330 -25.04 20.11 -11.37
C ASP A 330 -25.36 19.14 -12.52
N ARG A 331 -24.37 18.52 -13.15
CA ARG A 331 -24.53 17.61 -14.29
C ARG A 331 -23.57 16.44 -14.24
N ALA A 332 -23.65 15.53 -15.21
CA ALA A 332 -22.75 14.38 -15.27
C ALA A 332 -21.28 14.82 -15.37
N HIS A 333 -20.39 14.06 -14.73
CA HIS A 333 -18.96 14.31 -14.82
C HIS A 333 -18.47 14.21 -16.28
N ILE A 334 -17.44 15.00 -16.61
CA ILE A 334 -16.89 15.11 -17.96
C ILE A 334 -15.73 14.12 -18.16
N ALA A 335 -14.88 13.96 -17.16
CA ALA A 335 -13.75 13.04 -17.16
C ALA A 335 -13.51 12.50 -15.74
N SER A 336 -12.57 11.56 -15.59
CA SER A 336 -12.05 11.15 -14.29
C SER A 336 -10.93 12.07 -13.82
N ILE A 337 -10.54 11.97 -12.55
CA ILE A 337 -9.48 12.80 -11.94
C ILE A 337 -8.17 12.01 -11.91
N GLY A 338 -7.08 12.58 -12.42
CA GLY A 338 -5.73 12.05 -12.27
C GLY A 338 -4.89 12.91 -11.33
N LEU A 339 -4.71 12.50 -10.08
CA LEU A 339 -3.93 13.25 -9.08
C LEU A 339 -2.44 12.93 -9.21
N TYR A 340 -1.63 13.91 -9.59
CA TYR A 340 -0.19 13.79 -9.67
C TYR A 340 0.48 14.26 -8.36
N ARG A 341 1.14 13.33 -7.67
CA ARG A 341 1.94 13.51 -6.44
C ARG A 341 1.16 13.95 -5.19
N PRO A 342 0.04 13.29 -4.82
CA PRO A 342 -0.70 13.64 -3.62
C PRO A 342 0.04 13.31 -2.31
N GLU A 343 1.19 12.62 -2.34
CA GLU A 343 2.06 12.52 -1.17
C GLU A 343 2.61 13.87 -0.69
N TRP A 344 2.34 14.96 -1.44
CA TRP A 344 2.43 16.33 -0.95
C TRP A 344 1.79 16.49 0.44
N THR A 345 0.70 15.79 0.78
CA THR A 345 0.06 15.87 2.10
C THR A 345 0.99 15.51 3.25
N ARG A 346 2.03 14.70 2.98
CA ARG A 346 3.15 14.48 3.88
C ARG A 346 4.28 15.48 3.64
N ASN A 347 4.70 15.66 2.37
CA ASN A 347 5.94 16.35 2.03
C ASN A 347 5.91 17.86 2.30
N HIS A 348 4.72 18.49 2.29
CA HIS A 348 4.57 19.91 2.62
C HIS A 348 4.73 20.20 4.12
N LEU A 349 4.63 19.17 4.98
CA LEU A 349 4.82 19.34 6.41
C LEU A 349 6.31 19.57 6.72
N PRO A 350 6.62 20.50 7.64
CA PRO A 350 7.97 20.65 8.18
C PRO A 350 8.53 19.33 8.69
N ALA A 351 9.83 19.08 8.50
CA ALA A 351 10.45 17.80 8.85
C ALA A 351 10.31 17.43 10.34
N ASP A 352 10.29 18.43 11.23
CA ASP A 352 10.06 18.29 12.67
C ASP A 352 8.58 18.12 13.06
N ARG A 353 7.66 18.29 12.10
CA ARG A 353 6.21 18.17 12.25
C ARG A 353 5.58 17.21 11.23
N ARG A 354 6.31 16.14 10.92
CA ARG A 354 5.91 15.09 9.97
C ARG A 354 5.62 13.76 10.66
N GLY A 355 5.19 13.82 11.92
CA GLY A 355 4.76 12.64 12.65
C GLY A 355 3.47 12.05 12.05
N PRO A 356 3.15 10.79 12.35
CA PRO A 356 1.94 10.12 11.86
C PRO A 356 0.65 10.93 12.04
N ALA A 357 0.46 11.57 13.20
CA ALA A 357 -0.75 12.35 13.50
C ALA A 357 -0.88 13.60 12.62
N ASP A 358 0.20 14.38 12.45
CA ASP A 358 0.19 15.57 11.58
C ASP A 358 -0.07 15.16 10.11
N PHE A 359 0.57 14.07 9.65
CA PHE A 359 0.34 13.52 8.31
C PHE A 359 -1.12 13.14 8.09
N HIS A 360 -1.72 12.31 8.95
CA HIS A 360 -3.11 11.88 8.77
C HIS A 360 -4.09 13.06 8.85
N GLY A 361 -3.80 14.08 9.67
CA GLY A 361 -4.60 15.31 9.69
C GLY A 361 -4.56 16.08 8.37
N ALA A 362 -3.38 16.18 7.74
CA ALA A 362 -3.24 16.77 6.42
C ALA A 362 -3.92 15.92 5.33
N ASP A 363 -3.72 14.59 5.35
CA ASP A 363 -4.32 13.69 4.37
C ASP A 363 -5.85 13.71 4.47
N ASP A 364 -6.42 13.70 5.68
CA ASP A 364 -7.87 13.86 5.90
C ASP A 364 -8.40 15.18 5.31
N ARG A 365 -7.68 16.30 5.46
CA ARG A 365 -8.07 17.56 4.80
C ARG A 365 -8.06 17.44 3.28
N PHE A 366 -7.05 16.80 2.69
CA PHE A 366 -6.93 16.66 1.25
C PHE A 366 -8.06 15.80 0.66
N TRP A 367 -8.36 14.66 1.28
CA TRP A 367 -9.31 13.68 0.74
C TRP A 367 -10.77 13.94 1.14
N THR A 368 -11.00 14.45 2.36
CA THR A 368 -12.35 14.72 2.90
C THR A 368 -12.76 16.19 2.78
N GLY A 369 -11.80 17.12 2.73
CA GLY A 369 -12.05 18.56 2.72
C GLY A 369 -12.01 19.19 4.12
N ARG A 370 -12.14 20.52 4.19
CA ARG A 370 -11.99 21.29 5.44
C ARG A 370 -12.94 20.92 6.57
N SER A 371 -14.12 20.36 6.26
CA SER A 371 -15.08 19.90 7.28
C SER A 371 -14.53 18.73 8.10
N LEU A 372 -13.60 17.95 7.53
CA LEU A 372 -13.13 16.66 8.07
C LEU A 372 -14.27 15.68 8.35
N ASP A 373 -15.43 15.88 7.70
CA ASP A 373 -16.61 15.04 7.76
C ASP A 373 -17.20 14.93 6.34
N PRO A 374 -17.06 13.76 5.68
CA PRO A 374 -17.53 13.59 4.31
C PRO A 374 -19.06 13.60 4.20
N THR A 375 -19.79 13.56 5.32
CA THR A 375 -21.26 13.63 5.33
C THR A 375 -21.80 15.06 5.39
N ARG A 376 -20.95 15.99 5.80
CA ARG A 376 -21.24 17.42 5.91
C ARG A 376 -20.11 18.23 5.25
N PRO A 377 -19.94 18.13 3.92
CA PRO A 377 -18.87 18.84 3.22
C PRO A 377 -19.01 20.36 3.37
N ASP A 378 -17.88 21.07 3.45
CA ASP A 378 -17.82 22.53 3.43
C ASP A 378 -17.97 23.03 1.99
N GLY A 379 -19.16 23.50 1.61
CA GLY A 379 -19.43 24.03 0.27
C GLY A 379 -18.69 25.32 -0.08
N THR A 380 -17.99 25.94 0.88
CA THR A 380 -17.16 27.14 0.68
C THR A 380 -15.68 26.81 0.51
N ASP A 381 -15.32 25.52 0.45
CA ASP A 381 -13.94 25.11 0.24
C ASP A 381 -13.51 25.29 -1.23
N ASN A 382 -12.41 26.01 -1.45
CA ASN A 382 -11.84 26.20 -2.79
C ASN A 382 -11.26 24.88 -3.33
N TRP A 383 -10.84 23.99 -2.42
CA TRP A 383 -10.42 22.65 -2.75
C TRP A 383 -11.63 21.71 -2.81
N ARG A 384 -11.93 21.18 -4.00
CA ARG A 384 -12.96 20.15 -4.15
C ARG A 384 -12.38 18.79 -3.82
N ALA A 385 -12.44 18.43 -2.54
CA ALA A 385 -11.90 17.17 -2.06
C ALA A 385 -12.55 15.94 -2.74
N PRO A 386 -11.80 14.85 -3.00
CA PRO A 386 -12.33 13.59 -3.53
C PRO A 386 -13.68 13.14 -2.97
N ALA A 387 -13.85 13.20 -1.65
CA ALA A 387 -15.08 12.78 -0.96
C ALA A 387 -16.34 13.56 -1.34
N VAL A 388 -16.20 14.76 -1.92
CA VAL A 388 -17.36 15.58 -2.35
C VAL A 388 -17.76 15.30 -3.80
N SER A 389 -16.92 14.59 -4.57
CA SER A 389 -17.15 14.34 -6.00
C SER A 389 -17.42 12.85 -6.28
N VAL A 390 -16.66 11.94 -5.67
CA VAL A 390 -16.73 10.50 -5.96
C VAL A 390 -17.23 9.76 -4.74
N ALA A 391 -18.22 8.87 -4.94
CA ALA A 391 -18.74 8.03 -3.85
C ALA A 391 -17.66 7.10 -3.29
N ASP A 392 -17.65 6.92 -1.96
CA ASP A 392 -16.74 6.01 -1.28
C ASP A 392 -17.03 4.54 -1.63
N ARG A 393 -16.04 3.67 -1.41
CA ARG A 393 -16.14 2.22 -1.64
C ARG A 393 -15.71 1.45 -0.40
N SER A 394 -16.22 0.23 -0.26
CA SER A 394 -15.87 -0.70 0.82
C SER A 394 -15.56 -2.10 0.29
N THR A 395 -14.68 -2.82 0.98
CA THR A 395 -14.34 -4.23 0.73
C THR A 395 -14.88 -5.18 1.79
N VAL A 396 -15.58 -4.66 2.80
CA VAL A 396 -16.06 -5.44 3.94
C VAL A 396 -17.33 -6.20 3.57
N THR A 397 -17.14 -7.38 2.97
CA THR A 397 -18.22 -8.18 2.35
C THR A 397 -18.32 -9.62 2.88
N SER A 398 -17.39 -10.05 3.72
CA SER A 398 -17.33 -11.43 4.23
C SER A 398 -16.95 -11.50 5.71
N VAL A 399 -17.43 -12.54 6.38
CA VAL A 399 -17.06 -12.91 7.76
C VAL A 399 -16.03 -14.05 7.72
N PRO A 400 -14.96 -14.05 8.54
CA PRO A 400 -14.64 -13.04 9.55
C PRO A 400 -14.14 -11.72 8.94
N PHE A 401 -14.36 -10.63 9.66
CA PHE A 401 -13.80 -9.31 9.40
C PHE A 401 -13.24 -8.77 10.73
N ALA A 402 -12.06 -8.16 10.71
CA ALA A 402 -11.60 -7.35 11.85
C ALA A 402 -10.69 -6.20 11.40
N SER A 403 -10.58 -5.21 12.27
CA SER A 403 -9.65 -4.11 12.14
C SER A 403 -9.20 -3.68 13.54
N THR A 404 -7.90 -3.50 13.72
CA THR A 404 -7.31 -2.83 14.89
C THR A 404 -6.90 -1.40 14.56
N PHE A 405 -7.42 -0.88 13.44
CA PHE A 405 -7.17 0.46 12.92
C PHE A 405 -5.71 0.76 12.59
N ASN A 406 -4.88 -0.27 12.40
CA ASN A 406 -3.47 -0.09 12.09
C ASN A 406 -3.32 0.64 10.74
N THR A 407 -2.69 1.81 10.76
CA THR A 407 -2.48 2.65 9.57
C THR A 407 -1.28 2.24 8.73
N GLY A 408 -0.53 1.21 9.13
CA GLY A 408 0.65 0.72 8.41
C GLY A 408 1.95 1.44 8.80
N HIS A 409 1.91 2.29 9.83
CA HIS A 409 3.08 2.86 10.49
C HIS A 409 2.77 3.21 11.95
N GLY A 410 3.80 3.47 12.75
CA GLY A 410 3.62 3.86 14.15
C GLY A 410 4.92 4.24 14.83
N LEU A 411 4.78 4.96 15.95
CA LEU A 411 5.91 5.34 16.80
C LEU A 411 6.40 4.17 17.67
N ARG A 412 5.51 3.22 17.94
CA ARG A 412 5.74 1.99 18.68
C ARG A 412 4.91 0.86 18.06
N TRP A 413 5.16 -0.37 18.48
CA TRP A 413 4.30 -1.52 18.19
C TRP A 413 3.67 -2.06 19.47
N TYR A 414 2.34 -2.17 19.46
CA TYR A 414 1.54 -2.66 20.57
C TYR A 414 1.02 -4.08 20.30
N GLU A 415 0.98 -4.91 21.33
CA GLU A 415 0.29 -6.20 21.37
C GLU A 415 -0.52 -6.28 22.66
N ASP A 416 -1.83 -6.46 22.54
CA ASP A 416 -2.78 -6.55 23.64
C ASP A 416 -2.65 -5.37 24.64
N GLY A 417 -2.48 -4.16 24.10
CA GLY A 417 -2.32 -2.93 24.86
C GLY A 417 -0.93 -2.70 25.47
N ARG A 418 0.05 -3.55 25.17
CA ARG A 418 1.42 -3.45 25.69
C ARG A 418 2.42 -3.17 24.58
N VAL A 419 3.38 -2.29 24.84
CA VAL A 419 4.48 -2.03 23.92
C VAL A 419 5.39 -3.26 23.85
N THR A 420 5.62 -3.79 22.65
CA THR A 420 6.59 -4.86 22.39
C THR A 420 7.73 -4.41 21.49
N SER A 421 7.65 -3.18 20.95
CA SER A 421 8.78 -2.46 20.37
C SER A 421 8.56 -0.95 20.51
N ASP A 422 9.58 -0.26 21.04
CA ASP A 422 9.62 1.21 21.12
C ASP A 422 10.19 1.87 19.86
N ALA A 423 10.55 1.08 18.83
CA ALA A 423 11.10 1.61 17.59
C ALA A 423 9.99 2.12 16.66
N PRO A 424 10.18 3.29 16.00
CA PRO A 424 9.28 3.73 14.96
C PRO A 424 9.40 2.84 13.73
N TRP A 425 8.30 2.68 12.99
CA TRP A 425 8.23 1.73 11.88
C TRP A 425 7.20 2.14 10.84
N ASN A 426 7.41 1.72 9.59
CA ASN A 426 6.40 1.69 8.54
C ASN A 426 6.47 0.36 7.80
N HIS A 427 5.29 -0.20 7.47
CA HIS A 427 5.10 -1.33 6.57
C HIS A 427 3.62 -1.38 6.14
N LEU A 428 3.28 -0.78 4.99
CA LEU A 428 1.89 -0.67 4.53
C LEU A 428 1.14 -2.00 4.39
N GLY A 429 1.83 -3.11 4.12
CA GLY A 429 1.21 -4.44 4.09
C GLY A 429 0.53 -4.84 5.42
N LEU A 430 0.91 -4.22 6.54
CA LEU A 430 0.30 -4.39 7.86
C LEU A 430 -0.94 -3.50 8.08
N GLN A 431 -1.20 -2.54 7.19
CA GLN A 431 -2.36 -1.66 7.28
C GLN A 431 -3.67 -2.46 7.23
N ASP A 432 -4.61 -2.09 8.09
CA ASP A 432 -5.93 -2.69 8.17
C ASP A 432 -6.85 -2.17 7.07
N ARG A 433 -8.01 -2.81 6.92
CA ARG A 433 -9.14 -2.12 6.31
C ARG A 433 -9.54 -1.00 7.25
N LEU A 434 -9.44 0.25 6.80
CA LEU A 434 -9.76 1.43 7.60
C LEU A 434 -11.16 1.97 7.27
N PRO A 435 -11.77 2.75 8.18
CA PRO A 435 -13.03 3.45 7.89
C PRO A 435 -12.93 4.29 6.61
N SER A 436 -13.87 4.10 5.68
CA SER A 436 -13.90 4.85 4.42
C SER A 436 -14.24 6.32 4.63
N ARG A 437 -15.06 6.63 5.64
CA ARG A 437 -15.61 7.97 5.92
C ARG A 437 -14.98 8.57 7.16
N ARG A 438 -13.93 9.38 6.98
CA ARG A 438 -13.11 9.90 8.08
C ARG A 438 -13.29 11.40 8.27
N TRP A 439 -14.00 11.85 9.31
CA TRP A 439 -14.87 11.05 10.21
C TRP A 439 -16.33 11.48 10.12
N ALA A 440 -17.17 10.56 9.67
CA ALA A 440 -18.62 10.71 9.68
C ALA A 440 -19.14 10.58 11.12
N VAL A 441 -19.68 11.68 11.65
CA VAL A 441 -20.25 11.72 13.01
C VAL A 441 -21.68 12.23 12.97
N HIS A 442 -22.61 11.38 13.40
CA HIS A 442 -24.02 11.73 13.50
C HIS A 442 -24.36 12.17 14.92
N THR A 443 -24.66 13.46 15.08
CA THR A 443 -25.05 14.07 16.35
C THR A 443 -25.93 15.30 16.10
N GLU A 444 -26.82 15.58 17.05
CA GLU A 444 -27.58 16.84 17.15
C GLU A 444 -26.82 17.91 17.94
N GLY A 445 -25.77 17.51 18.67
CA GLY A 445 -24.92 18.40 19.46
C GLY A 445 -23.65 18.82 18.73
N GLY A 446 -22.66 19.28 19.50
CA GLY A 446 -21.32 19.58 18.98
C GLY A 446 -20.61 18.32 18.50
N ARG A 447 -19.91 18.41 17.37
CA ARG A 447 -19.10 17.31 16.83
C ARG A 447 -17.86 17.10 17.71
N PRO A 448 -17.64 15.92 18.31
CA PRO A 448 -16.40 15.61 19.00
C PRO A 448 -15.23 15.50 18.01
N ALA A 449 -14.00 15.64 18.52
CA ALA A 449 -12.81 15.28 17.76
C ALA A 449 -12.73 13.76 17.62
N VAL A 450 -12.53 13.27 16.41
CA VAL A 450 -12.24 11.86 16.11
C VAL A 450 -10.97 11.82 15.29
N THR A 451 -9.96 11.09 15.77
CA THR A 451 -8.65 11.00 15.12
C THR A 451 -8.07 9.60 15.26
N PHE A 452 -7.11 9.23 14.41
CA PHE A 452 -6.16 8.22 14.81
C PHE A 452 -5.26 8.77 15.93
N ASP A 453 -4.88 7.91 16.86
CA ASP A 453 -3.99 8.26 17.95
C ASP A 453 -2.81 7.28 18.01
N PHE A 454 -1.61 7.85 18.00
CA PHE A 454 -0.34 7.12 17.93
C PHE A 454 0.37 7.06 19.30
N GLU A 455 -0.25 7.60 20.34
CA GLU A 455 0.31 7.58 21.70
C GLU A 455 0.04 6.25 22.41
N ASP A 456 -1.06 5.58 22.09
CA ASP A 456 -1.44 4.28 22.67
C ASP A 456 -2.32 3.48 21.70
N ALA A 457 -2.20 2.14 21.71
CA ALA A 457 -2.97 1.26 20.86
C ALA A 457 -3.22 -0.12 21.51
N TRP A 458 -4.29 -0.79 21.09
CA TRP A 458 -4.51 -2.19 21.46
C TRP A 458 -3.55 -3.12 20.71
N ARG A 459 -3.38 -2.90 19.40
CA ARG A 459 -2.51 -3.70 18.55
C ARG A 459 -2.02 -2.88 17.36
N GLY A 460 -0.77 -3.05 16.95
CA GLY A 460 -0.20 -2.32 15.81
C GLY A 460 0.36 -0.96 16.23
N GLY A 461 0.17 0.07 15.40
CA GLY A 461 0.81 1.39 15.58
C GLY A 461 -0.06 2.51 16.13
N ASN A 462 -1.39 2.32 16.16
CA ASN A 462 -2.34 3.37 16.55
C ASN A 462 -3.71 2.80 16.96
N SER A 463 -4.50 3.62 17.65
CA SER A 463 -5.92 3.41 17.92
C SER A 463 -6.77 4.51 17.27
N VAL A 464 -8.09 4.50 17.50
CA VAL A 464 -8.98 5.65 17.23
C VAL A 464 -9.34 6.30 18.56
N LEU A 465 -9.27 7.63 18.62
CA LEU A 465 -9.58 8.43 19.79
C LEU A 465 -10.79 9.32 19.51
N VAL A 466 -11.78 9.30 20.40
CA VAL A 466 -12.87 10.26 20.45
C VAL A 466 -12.69 11.14 21.69
N ALA A 467 -12.59 12.46 21.47
CA ALA A 467 -12.36 13.41 22.54
C ALA A 467 -13.23 14.67 22.40
N GLY A 468 -13.68 15.21 23.52
CA GLY A 468 -14.46 16.46 23.58
C GLY A 468 -15.75 16.33 24.37
N ALA A 469 -16.49 17.45 24.49
CA ALA A 469 -17.79 17.48 25.14
C ALA A 469 -18.85 16.79 24.26
N LEU A 470 -19.70 15.96 24.87
CA LEU A 470 -20.82 15.31 24.20
C LEU A 470 -22.14 15.83 24.74
N THR A 471 -22.59 16.99 24.25
CA THR A 471 -23.86 17.62 24.67
C THR A 471 -25.11 16.88 24.16
N ALA A 472 -24.93 16.01 23.18
CA ALA A 472 -25.91 15.05 22.70
C ALA A 472 -25.19 13.72 22.37
N PRO A 473 -25.91 12.61 22.22
CA PRO A 473 -25.32 11.36 21.75
C PRO A 473 -24.64 11.53 20.40
N ALA A 474 -23.42 11.02 20.27
CA ALA A 474 -22.65 11.05 19.03
C ALA A 474 -22.43 9.63 18.52
N VAL A 475 -22.82 9.36 17.28
CA VAL A 475 -22.55 8.10 16.59
C VAL A 475 -21.38 8.31 15.65
N VAL A 476 -20.28 7.61 15.91
CA VAL A 476 -19.14 7.51 14.98
C VAL A 476 -19.43 6.35 14.03
N ASP A 477 -19.66 6.65 12.75
CA ASP A 477 -19.79 5.64 11.70
C ASP A 477 -18.40 5.08 11.36
N LEU A 478 -18.23 3.75 11.42
CA LEU A 478 -16.93 3.12 11.24
C LEU A 478 -16.83 2.41 9.89
N TYR A 479 -17.80 1.56 9.55
CA TYR A 479 -17.74 0.76 8.33
C TYR A 479 -19.10 0.62 7.68
N ALA A 480 -19.18 1.00 6.40
CA ALA A 480 -20.17 0.45 5.48
C ALA A 480 -19.78 -0.98 5.12
N THR A 481 -20.72 -1.92 5.21
CA THR A 481 -20.45 -3.35 5.08
C THR A 481 -21.53 -4.07 4.26
N ARG A 482 -21.24 -5.30 3.83
CA ARG A 482 -22.22 -6.27 3.32
C ARG A 482 -21.96 -7.63 3.96
N LEU A 483 -21.97 -7.70 5.28
CA LEU A 483 -21.63 -8.92 6.00
C LEU A 483 -22.87 -9.80 6.21
N PRO A 484 -22.83 -11.10 5.84
CA PRO A 484 -23.95 -11.99 6.11
C PRO A 484 -24.18 -12.13 7.62
N LEU A 485 -25.43 -11.98 8.03
CA LEU A 485 -25.85 -12.13 9.42
C LEU A 485 -26.50 -13.49 9.61
N ILE A 486 -25.88 -14.33 10.44
CA ILE A 486 -26.43 -15.63 10.88
C ILE A 486 -26.58 -15.64 12.40
N ALA A 487 -27.23 -16.67 12.95
CA ALA A 487 -27.54 -16.78 14.38
C ALA A 487 -26.30 -16.68 15.28
N ASP A 488 -25.17 -17.25 14.85
CA ASP A 488 -23.91 -17.26 15.61
C ASP A 488 -23.04 -16.02 15.40
N THR A 489 -23.47 -15.07 14.56
CA THR A 489 -22.69 -13.85 14.32
C THR A 489 -22.61 -13.00 15.59
N VAL A 490 -21.39 -12.66 15.98
CA VAL A 490 -21.09 -11.70 17.03
C VAL A 490 -20.27 -10.54 16.48
N VAL A 491 -20.43 -9.38 17.12
CA VAL A 491 -19.55 -8.22 16.93
C VAL A 491 -18.73 -8.04 18.21
N GLU A 492 -17.42 -7.92 18.07
CA GLU A 492 -16.51 -7.64 19.17
C GLU A 492 -16.02 -6.21 19.08
N LEU A 493 -16.07 -5.51 20.21
CA LEU A 493 -15.57 -4.15 20.34
C LEU A 493 -14.48 -4.11 21.41
N THR A 494 -13.25 -3.78 21.03
CA THR A 494 -12.15 -3.59 21.98
C THR A 494 -11.92 -2.11 22.23
N HIS A 495 -12.16 -1.64 23.45
CA HIS A 495 -12.14 -0.21 23.76
C HIS A 495 -11.70 0.07 25.21
N ARG A 496 -11.49 1.34 25.51
CA ARG A 496 -11.15 1.86 26.85
C ARG A 496 -11.69 3.27 27.01
N THR A 497 -12.19 3.61 28.20
CA THR A 497 -12.50 5.00 28.58
C THR A 497 -11.31 5.55 29.38
N ASP A 498 -10.57 6.49 28.82
CA ASP A 498 -9.46 7.16 29.53
C ASP A 498 -9.98 8.16 30.56
N SER A 499 -11.03 8.91 30.21
CA SER A 499 -11.68 9.87 31.12
C SER A 499 -13.12 10.21 30.73
N GLY A 500 -13.90 10.70 31.69
CA GLY A 500 -15.29 11.13 31.54
C GLY A 500 -16.34 10.01 31.71
N PRO A 501 -17.59 10.36 32.06
CA PRO A 501 -18.67 9.38 32.25
C PRO A 501 -19.27 8.96 30.91
N VAL A 502 -18.60 8.02 30.22
CA VAL A 502 -18.99 7.57 28.87
C VAL A 502 -19.87 6.32 28.94
N ARG A 503 -21.11 6.41 28.45
CA ARG A 503 -21.89 5.25 28.01
C ARG A 503 -21.50 4.92 26.57
N VAL A 504 -21.17 3.66 26.33
CA VAL A 504 -20.75 3.13 25.02
C VAL A 504 -21.79 2.13 24.55
N GLU A 505 -22.21 2.26 23.30
CA GLU A 505 -23.14 1.33 22.66
C GLU A 505 -22.60 0.97 21.28
N LEU A 506 -22.61 -0.32 20.95
CA LEU A 506 -22.41 -0.78 19.59
C LEU A 506 -23.59 -0.32 18.73
N ALA A 507 -23.31 0.29 17.57
CA ALA A 507 -24.33 0.66 16.59
C ALA A 507 -24.26 -0.30 15.40
N VAL A 508 -25.35 -0.99 15.08
CA VAL A 508 -25.44 -1.91 13.92
C VAL A 508 -26.67 -1.59 13.10
N ALA A 509 -26.52 -1.44 11.78
CA ALA A 509 -27.64 -1.29 10.86
C ALA A 509 -27.67 -2.46 9.87
N THR A 510 -28.87 -2.95 9.54
CA THR A 510 -29.10 -3.99 8.52
C THR A 510 -29.66 -3.43 7.20
N ALA A 511 -29.79 -2.11 7.12
CA ALA A 511 -30.17 -1.35 5.93
C ALA A 511 -29.22 -0.15 5.74
N GLU A 512 -29.09 0.31 4.50
CA GLU A 512 -28.41 1.57 4.16
C GLU A 512 -29.33 2.78 4.47
N PRO A 513 -28.79 4.00 4.65
CA PRO A 513 -29.63 5.18 4.79
C PRO A 513 -30.49 5.42 3.55
N GLY A 514 -31.68 6.00 3.72
CA GLY A 514 -32.62 6.24 2.62
C GLY A 514 -32.18 7.33 1.63
N THR A 515 -31.25 8.20 2.04
CA THR A 515 -30.71 9.29 1.22
C THR A 515 -29.20 9.44 1.43
N PRO A 516 -28.47 10.01 0.44
CA PRO A 516 -27.06 10.36 0.62
C PRO A 516 -26.83 11.26 1.84
N GLY A 517 -25.79 10.98 2.62
CA GLY A 517 -25.48 11.67 3.88
C GLY A 517 -26.44 11.44 5.04
N GLY A 518 -27.47 10.60 4.86
CA GLY A 518 -28.34 10.17 5.96
C GLY A 518 -27.60 9.28 6.96
N THR A 519 -28.03 9.32 8.22
CA THR A 519 -27.59 8.38 9.25
C THR A 519 -28.16 6.99 8.95
N PRO A 520 -27.34 5.91 8.93
CA PRO A 520 -27.86 4.55 8.85
C PRO A 520 -28.88 4.27 9.98
N PRO A 521 -29.91 3.44 9.74
CA PRO A 521 -30.91 3.09 10.74
C PRO A 521 -30.35 2.14 11.80
N TYR A 522 -29.52 2.68 12.70
CA TYR A 522 -28.80 1.93 13.70
C TYR A 522 -29.71 1.39 14.81
N THR A 523 -29.51 0.12 15.14
CA THR A 523 -29.86 -0.45 16.43
C THR A 523 -28.68 -0.29 17.38
N TYR A 524 -28.93 0.17 18.61
CA TYR A 524 -27.90 0.41 19.62
C TYR A 524 -27.93 -0.68 20.68
N VAL A 525 -26.77 -1.29 20.95
CA VAL A 525 -26.62 -2.33 21.97
C VAL A 525 -25.57 -1.87 22.99
N PRO A 526 -25.94 -1.64 24.26
CA PRO A 526 -25.01 -1.21 25.28
C PRO A 526 -23.86 -2.21 25.48
N VAL A 527 -22.65 -1.68 25.67
CA VAL A 527 -21.48 -2.47 26.05
C VAL A 527 -20.88 -1.90 27.32
N THR A 528 -20.30 -2.77 28.14
CA THR A 528 -19.66 -2.33 29.38
C THR A 528 -18.35 -1.61 29.03
N SER A 529 -18.16 -0.39 29.55
CA SER A 529 -16.90 0.37 29.42
C SER A 529 -16.11 0.38 30.72
N GLY A 530 -14.83 0.79 30.67
CA GLY A 530 -13.95 0.85 31.84
C GLY A 530 -12.60 1.50 31.53
N GLY A 531 -11.79 1.70 32.58
CA GLY A 531 -10.47 2.36 32.51
C GLY A 531 -9.32 1.50 31.97
N THR A 532 -9.58 0.26 31.58
CA THR A 532 -8.59 -0.65 30.98
C THR A 532 -9.08 -1.16 29.63
N TRP A 533 -8.16 -1.59 28.76
CA TRP A 533 -8.51 -2.24 27.50
C TRP A 533 -9.38 -3.46 27.76
N ARG A 534 -10.55 -3.50 27.11
CA ARG A 534 -11.49 -4.61 27.24
C ARG A 534 -12.15 -4.92 25.91
N THR A 535 -12.45 -6.18 25.67
CA THR A 535 -13.21 -6.65 24.52
C THR A 535 -14.60 -7.05 24.96
N SER A 536 -15.62 -6.39 24.41
CA SER A 536 -17.03 -6.72 24.61
C SER A 536 -17.53 -7.53 23.41
N THR A 537 -18.01 -8.76 23.64
CA THR A 537 -18.60 -9.61 22.60
C THR A 537 -20.12 -9.48 22.62
N VAL A 538 -20.69 -8.96 21.53
CA VAL A 538 -22.11 -8.64 21.40
C VAL A 538 -22.78 -9.60 20.41
N ARG A 539 -23.82 -10.31 20.87
CA ARG A 539 -24.72 -11.08 20.00
C ARG A 539 -25.74 -10.13 19.38
N LEU A 540 -26.02 -10.30 18.09
CA LEU A 540 -26.97 -9.47 17.35
C LEU A 540 -28.40 -10.05 17.39
N THR A 541 -28.85 -10.44 18.59
CA THR A 541 -30.16 -11.08 18.80
C THR A 541 -31.29 -10.19 18.27
N GLY A 542 -32.16 -10.77 17.45
CA GLY A 542 -33.31 -10.08 16.86
C GLY A 542 -33.00 -9.33 15.54
N LEU A 543 -31.73 -9.20 15.15
CA LEU A 543 -31.35 -8.70 13.83
C LEU A 543 -31.24 -9.86 12.83
N THR A 544 -31.62 -9.61 11.57
CA THR A 544 -31.55 -10.59 10.48
C THR A 544 -31.07 -9.94 9.19
N GLY A 545 -30.71 -10.76 8.19
CA GLY A 545 -30.34 -10.29 6.85
C GLY A 545 -28.84 -10.05 6.68
N THR A 546 -28.45 -8.80 6.41
CA THR A 546 -27.06 -8.43 6.11
C THR A 546 -26.70 -7.21 6.95
N ILE A 547 -25.57 -7.23 7.65
CA ILE A 547 -25.04 -6.03 8.30
C ILE A 547 -24.59 -5.07 7.21
N ARG A 548 -25.13 -3.85 7.24
CA ARG A 548 -24.90 -2.77 6.28
C ARG A 548 -24.04 -1.65 6.83
N ALA A 549 -24.10 -1.40 8.13
CA ALA A 549 -23.21 -0.45 8.80
C ALA A 549 -22.87 -0.90 10.22
N ILE A 550 -21.65 -0.57 10.64
CA ILE A 550 -21.15 -0.75 12.01
C ILE A 550 -20.60 0.59 12.47
N GLY A 551 -21.00 1.02 13.66
CA GLY A 551 -20.52 2.23 14.31
C GLY A 551 -20.49 2.08 15.82
N VAL A 552 -20.18 3.17 16.52
CA VAL A 552 -20.24 3.26 17.98
C VAL A 552 -20.97 4.53 18.38
N ARG A 553 -21.94 4.39 19.28
CA ARG A 553 -22.64 5.52 19.89
C ARG A 553 -22.03 5.80 21.27
N LEU A 554 -21.66 7.05 21.48
CA LEU A 554 -21.14 7.56 22.74
C LEU A 554 -22.12 8.58 23.32
N THR A 555 -22.37 8.47 24.62
CA THR A 555 -23.17 9.45 25.37
C THR A 555 -22.44 9.80 26.66
N SER A 556 -22.35 11.08 26.98
CA SER A 556 -21.80 11.56 28.24
C SER A 556 -22.92 11.98 29.18
N ALA A 557 -22.90 11.52 30.43
CA ALA A 557 -23.78 12.07 31.44
C ALA A 557 -23.45 13.56 31.64
N ASP A 558 -24.47 14.42 31.59
CA ASP A 558 -24.39 15.87 31.80
C ASP A 558 -23.55 16.66 30.77
N GLY A 559 -23.30 16.11 29.58
CA GLY A 559 -22.57 16.82 28.53
C GLY A 559 -21.06 16.98 28.77
N LYS A 560 -20.50 16.28 29.77
CA LYS A 560 -19.10 16.43 30.18
C LYS A 560 -18.12 15.98 29.09
N PRO A 561 -16.91 16.57 29.04
CA PRO A 561 -15.84 16.09 28.17
C PRO A 561 -15.50 14.62 28.40
N VAL A 562 -15.25 13.91 27.31
CA VAL A 562 -14.87 12.50 27.31
C VAL A 562 -13.55 12.30 26.60
N ARG A 563 -12.84 11.23 26.97
CA ARG A 563 -11.72 10.68 26.22
C ARG A 563 -11.90 9.17 26.14
N TRP A 564 -12.30 8.69 24.96
CA TRP A 564 -12.59 7.28 24.73
C TRP A 564 -11.79 6.74 23.55
N ARG A 565 -11.19 5.56 23.72
CA ARG A 565 -10.33 4.91 22.73
C ARG A 565 -10.95 3.63 22.20
N LEU A 566 -10.88 3.45 20.89
CA LEU A 566 -11.25 2.25 20.18
C LEU A 566 -10.00 1.57 19.62
N GLY A 567 -9.74 0.35 20.06
CA GLY A 567 -8.56 -0.43 19.73
C GLY A 567 -8.82 -1.52 18.69
N ALA A 568 -10.04 -2.07 18.64
CA ALA A 568 -10.42 -3.02 17.59
C ALA A 568 -11.93 -3.13 17.41
N VAL A 569 -12.33 -3.54 16.21
CA VAL A 569 -13.67 -4.08 15.92
C VAL A 569 -13.51 -5.39 15.15
N ALA A 570 -14.35 -6.38 15.45
CA ALA A 570 -14.40 -7.62 14.70
C ALA A 570 -15.84 -8.13 14.53
N VAL A 571 -16.09 -8.85 13.44
CA VAL A 571 -17.32 -9.59 13.17
C VAL A 571 -16.93 -11.03 12.86
N ARG A 572 -17.49 -11.98 13.61
CA ARG A 572 -17.16 -13.41 13.47
C ARG A 572 -18.36 -14.29 13.81
N THR A 573 -18.34 -15.52 13.31
CA THR A 573 -19.27 -16.59 13.70
C THR A 573 -18.60 -17.61 14.63
N ALA A 574 -17.29 -17.81 14.48
CA ALA A 574 -16.48 -18.67 15.32
C ALA A 574 -15.08 -18.06 15.50
N PRO A 575 -14.38 -18.36 16.61
CA PRO A 575 -12.95 -18.09 16.69
C PRO A 575 -12.23 -18.92 15.62
N ARG A 576 -11.19 -18.34 15.02
CA ARG A 576 -10.37 -19.03 14.01
C ARG A 576 -8.92 -18.66 14.22
N THR A 577 -8.07 -19.63 14.52
CA THR A 577 -6.62 -19.45 14.65
C THR A 577 -5.93 -20.04 13.42
N PRO A 578 -5.00 -19.32 12.76
CA PRO A 578 -4.26 -19.88 11.63
C PRO A 578 -3.31 -21.00 12.09
N ALA A 579 -2.98 -21.89 11.16
CA ALA A 579 -1.90 -22.86 11.37
C ALA A 579 -0.54 -22.16 11.44
N ALA A 580 0.46 -22.83 12.01
CA ALA A 580 1.82 -22.31 12.03
C ALA A 580 2.46 -22.39 10.63
N PRO A 581 3.36 -21.44 10.26
CA PRO A 581 4.23 -21.61 9.10
C PRO A 581 5.22 -22.76 9.33
N SER A 582 6.09 -23.05 8.36
CA SER A 582 7.15 -24.05 8.53
C SER A 582 8.44 -23.63 7.83
N GLY A 583 9.54 -24.34 8.09
CA GLY A 583 10.80 -24.13 7.38
C GLY A 583 11.42 -22.73 7.55
N LEU A 584 11.18 -22.07 8.69
CA LEU A 584 11.84 -20.80 9.01
C LEU A 584 13.36 -20.99 9.06
N HIS A 585 14.10 -20.21 8.28
CA HIS A 585 15.55 -20.21 8.26
C HIS A 585 16.12 -18.82 7.89
N VAL A 586 17.41 -18.61 8.17
CA VAL A 586 18.18 -17.47 7.66
C VAL A 586 18.73 -17.85 6.29
N SER A 587 18.31 -17.17 5.23
CA SER A 587 18.76 -17.41 3.86
C SER A 587 20.06 -16.67 3.50
N ALA A 588 20.33 -15.55 4.19
CA ALA A 588 21.58 -14.79 4.08
C ALA A 588 21.84 -14.02 5.37
N ALA A 589 23.11 -13.81 5.72
CA ALA A 589 23.53 -13.04 6.89
C ALA A 589 24.78 -12.19 6.58
N SER A 590 24.87 -10.99 7.14
CA SER A 590 26.06 -10.14 7.07
C SER A 590 26.16 -9.27 8.32
N GLY A 591 26.96 -9.70 9.30
CA GLY A 591 26.94 -9.09 10.63
C GLY A 591 25.56 -9.22 11.26
N GLY A 592 24.98 -8.10 11.69
CA GLY A 592 23.63 -8.05 12.27
C GLY A 592 22.47 -8.07 11.27
N ASP A 593 22.75 -8.04 9.97
CA ASP A 593 21.72 -8.02 8.93
C ASP A 593 21.35 -9.46 8.54
N LEU A 594 20.05 -9.77 8.59
CA LEU A 594 19.51 -11.11 8.40
C LEU A 594 18.38 -11.10 7.38
N ARG A 595 18.46 -12.00 6.40
CA ARG A 595 17.35 -12.36 5.52
C ARG A 595 16.70 -13.64 6.02
N PHE A 596 15.42 -13.59 6.33
CA PHE A 596 14.61 -14.75 6.71
C PHE A 596 13.76 -15.22 5.53
N ALA A 597 13.53 -16.53 5.46
CA ALA A 597 12.55 -17.13 4.56
C ALA A 597 11.84 -18.30 5.23
N TRP A 598 10.60 -18.58 4.80
CA TRP A 598 9.78 -19.67 5.33
C TRP A 598 8.75 -20.17 4.31
N ASN A 599 8.20 -21.36 4.58
CA ASN A 599 7.04 -21.87 3.88
C ASN A 599 5.76 -21.27 4.47
N PRO A 600 4.79 -20.87 3.64
CA PRO A 600 3.56 -20.25 4.12
C PRO A 600 2.76 -21.24 4.99
N ALA A 601 2.02 -20.71 5.97
CA ALA A 601 1.07 -21.52 6.72
C ALA A 601 -0.10 -21.95 5.82
N PRO A 602 -0.68 -23.13 6.04
CA PRO A 602 -1.85 -23.56 5.28
C PRO A 602 -3.09 -22.71 5.65
N GLY A 603 -3.94 -22.45 4.65
CA GLY A 603 -5.17 -21.69 4.81
C GLY A 603 -4.98 -20.18 4.76
N ALA A 604 -6.00 -19.44 5.21
CA ALA A 604 -6.00 -17.99 5.16
C ALA A 604 -5.09 -17.39 6.25
N VAL A 605 -4.11 -16.60 5.81
CA VAL A 605 -3.20 -15.84 6.66
C VAL A 605 -3.33 -14.37 6.29
N ARG A 606 -3.46 -13.50 7.28
CA ARG A 606 -3.50 -12.05 7.08
C ARG A 606 -2.08 -11.50 6.89
N HIS A 607 -1.15 -11.92 7.74
CA HIS A 607 0.27 -11.59 7.70
C HIS A 607 1.07 -12.51 8.65
N TYR A 608 2.39 -12.37 8.65
CA TYR A 608 3.30 -12.97 9.61
C TYR A 608 3.91 -11.90 10.52
N THR A 609 4.24 -12.29 11.74
CA THR A 609 5.01 -11.45 12.67
C THR A 609 6.28 -12.16 13.10
N LEU A 610 7.37 -11.40 13.18
CA LEU A 610 8.67 -11.87 13.60
C LEU A 610 9.07 -11.14 14.88
N HIS A 611 9.43 -11.92 15.90
CA HIS A 611 9.88 -11.42 17.19
C HIS A 611 11.24 -11.99 17.55
N ARG A 612 12.00 -11.26 18.37
CA ARG A 612 13.15 -11.79 19.08
C ARG A 612 12.76 -12.10 20.51
N LEU A 613 13.15 -13.26 21.00
CA LEU A 613 13.06 -13.64 22.40
C LEU A 613 14.39 -13.36 23.08
N LEU A 614 14.37 -12.46 24.05
CA LEU A 614 15.53 -12.13 24.86
C LEU A 614 15.69 -13.11 26.02
N THR A 615 16.87 -13.11 26.64
CA THR A 615 17.23 -14.04 27.73
C THR A 615 16.41 -13.85 29.00
N ASP A 616 15.85 -12.65 29.21
CA ASP A 616 14.95 -12.31 30.32
C ASP A 616 13.48 -12.73 30.05
N GLY A 617 13.20 -13.34 28.90
CA GLY A 617 11.85 -13.72 28.47
C GLY A 617 11.09 -12.63 27.72
N THR A 618 11.66 -11.42 27.56
CA THR A 618 11.05 -10.33 26.80
C THR A 618 10.91 -10.72 25.32
N ARG A 619 9.70 -10.54 24.78
CA ARG A 619 9.37 -10.78 23.36
C ARG A 619 9.34 -9.45 22.61
N ARG A 620 10.43 -9.14 21.91
CA ARG A 620 10.61 -7.88 21.17
C ARG A 620 10.11 -8.03 19.73
N PHE A 621 9.16 -7.20 19.31
CA PHE A 621 8.70 -7.18 17.91
C PHE A 621 9.79 -6.64 16.98
N LEU A 622 10.10 -7.39 15.92
CA LEU A 622 11.07 -6.97 14.89
C LEU A 622 10.40 -6.45 13.63
N GLY A 623 9.20 -6.96 13.32
CA GLY A 623 8.47 -6.58 12.11
C GLY A 623 7.38 -7.59 11.76
N GLY A 624 6.61 -7.25 10.75
CA GLY A 624 5.61 -8.14 10.17
C GLY A 624 5.48 -7.90 8.68
N THR A 625 5.01 -8.90 7.96
CA THR A 625 4.92 -8.88 6.50
C THR A 625 3.85 -9.84 5.98
N CYS A 626 3.26 -9.57 4.82
CA CYS A 626 2.41 -10.56 4.14
C CYS A 626 3.24 -11.55 3.31
N GLN A 627 4.51 -11.22 3.04
CA GLN A 627 5.43 -12.01 2.23
C GLN A 627 5.89 -13.26 2.98
N ARG A 628 6.69 -14.08 2.28
CA ARG A 628 7.28 -15.34 2.79
C ARG A 628 8.76 -15.20 3.13
N ALA A 629 9.24 -13.97 3.13
CA ALA A 629 10.60 -13.59 3.47
C ALA A 629 10.56 -12.24 4.18
N PHE A 630 11.52 -11.98 5.05
CA PHE A 630 11.64 -10.70 5.75
C PHE A 630 13.08 -10.33 6.04
N PHE A 631 13.42 -9.06 5.86
CA PHE A 631 14.75 -8.55 6.17
C PHE A 631 14.75 -7.82 7.51
N VAL A 632 15.70 -8.16 8.38
CA VAL A 632 15.94 -7.46 9.65
C VAL A 632 17.36 -6.91 9.64
N ALA A 633 17.49 -5.63 9.95
CA ALA A 633 18.80 -4.97 10.03
C ALA A 633 19.38 -4.97 11.45
N GLY A 634 20.70 -4.91 11.54
CA GLY A 634 21.43 -4.41 12.70
C GLY A 634 21.20 -5.16 14.01
N GLN A 635 20.94 -6.46 13.97
CA GLN A 635 20.84 -7.27 15.18
C GLN A 635 22.18 -7.32 15.91
N LYS A 636 22.12 -7.20 17.25
CA LYS A 636 23.29 -7.25 18.14
C LYS A 636 23.02 -8.16 19.34
N PRO A 637 24.05 -8.87 19.84
CA PRO A 637 23.95 -9.63 21.09
C PRO A 637 23.60 -8.72 22.26
N GLU A 638 22.65 -9.14 23.09
CA GLU A 638 22.52 -8.62 24.45
C GLU A 638 23.62 -9.23 25.36
N GLN A 639 23.86 -8.64 26.53
CA GLN A 639 24.92 -9.10 27.43
C GLN A 639 24.74 -10.59 27.81
N GLY A 640 25.74 -11.41 27.47
CA GLY A 640 25.74 -12.85 27.75
C GLY A 640 24.97 -13.72 26.75
N GLU A 641 24.36 -13.13 25.72
CA GLU A 641 23.63 -13.86 24.69
C GLU A 641 24.60 -14.47 23.66
N ARG A 642 24.60 -15.79 23.53
CA ARG A 642 25.46 -16.52 22.58
C ARG A 642 24.81 -16.76 21.21
N ALA A 643 23.48 -16.67 21.15
CA ALA A 643 22.70 -16.84 19.94
C ALA A 643 21.38 -16.08 20.07
N ALA A 644 20.93 -15.47 18.98
CA ALA A 644 19.62 -14.84 18.89
C ALA A 644 18.53 -15.91 18.73
N ARG A 645 17.44 -15.79 19.48
CA ARG A 645 16.24 -16.63 19.32
C ARG A 645 15.12 -15.81 18.66
N PHE A 646 14.61 -16.31 17.54
CA PHE A 646 13.52 -15.69 16.79
C PHE A 646 12.24 -16.53 16.86
N GLU A 647 11.09 -15.87 16.90
CA GLU A 647 9.76 -16.48 16.76
C GLU A 647 9.04 -15.90 15.55
N LEU A 648 8.61 -16.77 14.64
CA LEU A 648 7.68 -16.45 13.56
C LEU A 648 6.28 -16.99 13.91
N ARG A 649 5.25 -16.17 13.69
CA ARG A 649 3.84 -16.59 13.80
C ARG A 649 3.06 -16.15 12.57
N ALA A 650 2.11 -16.98 12.15
CA ALA A 650 1.04 -16.54 11.24
C ALA A 650 -0.06 -15.84 12.05
N VAL A 651 -0.63 -14.78 11.50
CA VAL A 651 -1.73 -14.01 12.09
C VAL A 651 -2.94 -14.09 11.16
N GLY A 652 -4.10 -14.44 11.71
CA GLY A 652 -5.36 -14.56 10.97
C GLY A 652 -6.09 -13.23 10.83
N GLU A 653 -7.20 -13.21 10.08
CA GLU A 653 -8.03 -12.00 9.90
C GLU A 653 -8.54 -11.44 11.25
N LEU A 654 -8.82 -12.31 12.23
CA LEU A 654 -9.25 -11.94 13.59
C LEU A 654 -8.09 -11.61 14.55
N TYR A 655 -6.87 -11.42 14.05
CA TYR A 655 -5.64 -11.18 14.83
C TYR A 655 -5.28 -12.27 15.85
N THR A 656 -5.91 -13.44 15.76
CA THR A 656 -5.43 -14.66 16.41
C THR A 656 -4.09 -15.08 15.79
N SER A 657 -3.19 -15.58 16.63
CA SER A 657 -1.85 -15.98 16.21
C SER A 657 -1.66 -17.48 16.31
N SER A 658 -0.96 -18.08 15.35
CA SER A 658 -0.58 -19.49 15.37
C SER A 658 0.34 -19.81 16.56
N ALA A 659 0.59 -21.11 16.79
CA ALA A 659 1.78 -21.54 17.52
C ALA A 659 3.05 -20.96 16.85
N PRO A 660 4.12 -20.65 17.62
CA PRO A 660 5.34 -20.08 17.07
C PRO A 660 6.18 -21.15 16.37
N VAL A 661 6.88 -20.74 15.32
CA VAL A 661 8.06 -21.44 14.81
C VAL A 661 9.29 -20.71 15.32
N THR A 662 10.19 -21.43 15.98
CA THR A 662 11.41 -20.84 16.55
C THR A 662 12.62 -21.12 15.68
N LEU A 663 13.50 -20.12 15.55
CA LEU A 663 14.83 -20.27 14.97
C LEU A 663 15.88 -19.77 15.97
N ILE A 664 17.00 -20.48 16.08
CA ILE A 664 18.18 -20.05 16.84
C ILE A 664 19.28 -19.73 15.84
N HIS A 665 19.84 -18.52 15.92
CA HIS A 665 20.92 -18.05 15.06
C HIS A 665 22.13 -17.66 15.93
N PRO A 666 23.27 -18.36 15.83
CA PRO A 666 24.48 -17.96 16.53
C PRO A 666 24.99 -16.60 16.02
N TRP A 667 25.59 -15.81 16.91
CA TRP A 667 26.17 -14.49 16.58
C TRP A 667 27.43 -14.56 15.73
#